data_AF-A0A7X5J8V0-F1
#
_entry.id   AF-A0A7X5J8V0-F1
#
_cell.length_a   1.000
_cell.length_b   1.000
_cell.length_c   1.000
_cell.angle_alpha   90.00
_cell.angle_beta   90.00
_cell.angle_gamma   90.00
#
_symmetry.space_group_name_H-M   'P 1'
#
loop_
_entity.id
_entity.type
_entity.pdbx_description
1 polymer ?
#
loop_
_entity_poly.entity_id
_entity_poly.type
_entity_poly.pdbx_seq_one_letter_code
_entity_poly.pdbx_strand_id
1 'polypeptide(L)'
;MTPTDVITQYFVNILQRRPSSGELMHWSAMVATGQMSLVQVRDTIAASPEAITFVDQIIRIYQAAFGRAPDPVGLNGWTNLLREDPTALSKVALGFVNSTEWMNRHGNNSVSDAVLQSLYQNVLGRIPSQAEIDAWKATGQQMTQILIGFSNSAEFQKTSAPRVTEIKQAVADRPLPPAPVETPKAPDPAPGPASFTLTKAADTYVGDDRNNTIDGIADGSADQTFTAADSIDGGAGTDTLKLVNTAGTMNLTTAPVVRNVETLELESSQNTVTADVRTWAELQTVRITQTGTKTGIIVETSGNVTALTVTGGLSLAINDRATAGGDKLSSVSLDGYTANSTIQSDALTSLSLANSNRNVTISAAAGPRTLDLTLNAMTGGTISDTTMTALNVTGTGSSSSNVNLTANALASVTFAGNAAISMQTNGFASNATITSTNTAGVNLSLSFGVGVTFTGGSGADSIGVGATTSTLTMGDGADRVRLSTSSLGTGGSIDGGAGRDTLVMGFNEAAVAAATTTFSLNVKNFEVLEFTTPNISTSRTVNIANLNSGGANTINTVTFATSVNSVATLTGLQSGGTVEFRNQNLSQTTVNVADAATGLADVLNIGIAATGTLNTNTVNVANVETINYLTDDTAAIPTSRTHTTGLVAAAATKVTVTGDAGLNLSFSGTAVTSFDASGVTHGNVIWTTSALTNAATIKGGAGNDSLNASAATQAVTIEGGNGNDTIQGSNQSDTLVGGAGNDVIDVNRGADMVDVGAGNDSVRLGAANTDGSIFPTITGMGSGDTIRFITGTVASFQTAAVTAGGSAGYTDLLNAATNGLANRVVWFQFGGDTYLVQDRSDNTTFANGTDAVVKLVGLYDLSTATIDGATTNLLTLGA
;
A
#
# COMPACT_ATOMS: atom_id res chain seq x y z
N MET A 1 34.33 -18.00 -11.10
CA MET A 1 35.69 -18.23 -10.57
C MET A 1 35.57 -18.80 -9.18
N THR A 2 36.34 -19.84 -8.85
CA THR A 2 36.40 -20.35 -7.47
C THR A 2 37.09 -19.31 -6.57
N PRO A 3 36.89 -19.33 -5.23
CA PRO A 3 37.64 -18.45 -4.32
C PRO A 3 39.16 -18.55 -4.52
N THR A 4 39.65 -19.74 -4.85
CA THR A 4 41.05 -20.02 -5.19
C THR A 4 41.52 -19.27 -6.45
N ASP A 5 40.68 -19.17 -7.47
CA ASP A 5 40.99 -18.45 -8.71
C ASP A 5 41.09 -16.94 -8.46
N VAL A 6 40.16 -16.39 -7.66
CA VAL A 6 40.13 -14.96 -7.29
C VAL A 6 41.33 -14.60 -6.42
N ILE A 7 41.69 -15.45 -5.44
CA ILE A 7 42.90 -15.23 -4.62
C ILE A 7 44.16 -15.29 -5.48
N THR A 8 44.22 -16.21 -6.44
CA THR A 8 45.34 -16.29 -7.39
C THR A 8 45.45 -15.02 -8.24
N GLN A 9 44.31 -14.48 -8.67
CA GLN A 9 44.23 -13.23 -9.42
C GLN A 9 44.76 -12.03 -8.60
N TYR A 10 44.43 -11.93 -7.31
CA TYR A 10 44.96 -10.88 -6.44
C TYR A 10 46.48 -10.92 -6.32
N PHE A 11 47.07 -12.11 -6.14
CA PHE A 11 48.53 -12.25 -6.08
C PHE A 11 49.19 -11.84 -7.39
N VAL A 12 48.64 -12.29 -8.53
CA VAL A 12 49.22 -11.97 -9.84
C VAL A 12 49.10 -10.48 -10.15
N ASN A 13 47.95 -9.87 -9.89
CA ASN A 13 47.68 -8.48 -10.28
C ASN A 13 48.24 -7.46 -9.28
N ILE A 14 48.25 -7.76 -7.99
CA ILE A 14 48.76 -6.85 -6.95
C ILE A 14 50.25 -7.08 -6.74
N LEU A 15 50.66 -8.33 -6.50
CA LEU A 15 52.05 -8.66 -6.18
C LEU A 15 52.88 -9.02 -7.41
N GLN A 16 52.32 -9.06 -8.62
CA GLN A 16 53.08 -9.36 -9.84
C GLN A 16 53.75 -10.74 -9.81
N ARG A 17 53.21 -11.70 -9.01
CA ARG A 17 53.69 -13.09 -8.91
C ARG A 17 52.55 -14.03 -8.58
N ARG A 18 52.75 -15.33 -8.80
CA ARG A 18 51.80 -16.35 -8.34
C ARG A 18 51.95 -16.62 -6.83
N PRO A 19 50.86 -16.97 -6.12
CA PRO A 19 50.94 -17.41 -4.73
C PRO A 19 51.62 -18.79 -4.65
N SER A 20 52.34 -19.03 -3.57
CA SER A 20 52.80 -20.38 -3.22
C SER A 20 51.62 -21.26 -2.78
N SER A 21 51.78 -22.58 -2.83
CA SER A 21 50.74 -23.51 -2.38
C SER A 21 50.34 -23.30 -0.92
N GLY A 22 51.28 -22.89 -0.06
CA GLY A 22 51.02 -22.57 1.35
C GLY A 22 50.20 -21.29 1.55
N GLU A 23 50.52 -20.22 0.80
CA GLU A 23 49.75 -18.97 0.83
C GLU A 23 48.32 -19.18 0.31
N LEU A 24 48.18 -19.90 -0.80
CA LEU A 24 46.87 -20.16 -1.40
C LEU A 24 45.98 -21.01 -0.49
N MET A 25 46.55 -22.03 0.18
CA MET A 25 45.83 -22.83 1.19
C MET A 25 45.42 -21.98 2.40
N HIS A 26 46.32 -21.13 2.90
CA HIS A 26 46.04 -20.27 4.05
C HIS A 26 44.88 -19.29 3.78
N TRP A 27 44.94 -18.54 2.68
CA TRP A 27 43.89 -17.58 2.32
C TRP A 27 42.58 -18.26 1.95
N SER A 28 42.62 -19.37 1.22
CA SER A 28 41.41 -20.12 0.86
C SER A 28 40.74 -20.73 2.09
N ALA A 29 41.51 -21.19 3.08
CA ALA A 29 40.97 -21.68 4.35
C ALA A 29 40.27 -20.58 5.15
N MET A 30 40.86 -19.39 5.26
CA MET A 30 40.25 -18.26 5.98
C MET A 30 38.95 -17.75 5.33
N VAL A 31 38.85 -17.83 4.00
CA VAL A 31 37.61 -17.51 3.27
C VAL A 31 36.56 -18.60 3.45
N ALA A 32 36.96 -19.88 3.37
CA ALA A 32 36.06 -21.02 3.54
C ALA A 32 35.49 -21.15 4.96
N THR A 33 36.25 -20.74 5.99
CA THR A 33 35.80 -20.72 7.40
C THR A 33 35.03 -19.45 7.77
N GLY A 34 34.85 -18.51 6.84
CA GLY A 34 34.14 -17.25 7.07
C GLY A 34 34.91 -16.25 7.95
N GLN A 35 36.19 -16.48 8.23
CA GLN A 35 37.02 -15.59 9.04
C GLN A 35 37.41 -14.31 8.28
N MET A 36 37.42 -14.35 6.94
CA MET A 36 37.67 -13.18 6.08
C MET A 36 36.86 -13.26 4.79
N SER A 37 36.36 -12.12 4.31
CA SER A 37 35.78 -11.97 2.97
C SER A 37 36.87 -11.84 1.90
N LEU A 38 36.54 -12.12 0.63
CA LEU A 38 37.47 -11.92 -0.50
C LEU A 38 37.95 -10.46 -0.62
N VAL A 39 37.13 -9.48 -0.24
CA VAL A 39 37.50 -8.06 -0.19
C VAL A 39 38.55 -7.80 0.89
N GLN A 40 38.39 -8.38 2.08
CA GLN A 40 39.38 -8.29 3.16
C GLN A 40 40.69 -9.00 2.82
N VAL A 41 40.64 -10.07 2.01
CA VAL A 41 41.85 -10.74 1.50
C VAL A 41 42.59 -9.82 0.51
N ARG A 42 41.87 -9.21 -0.45
CA ARG A 42 42.44 -8.24 -1.41
C ARG A 42 43.15 -7.10 -0.69
N ASP A 43 42.49 -6.50 0.28
CA ASP A 43 43.01 -5.32 0.98
C ASP A 43 44.23 -5.68 1.85
N THR A 44 44.22 -6.86 2.48
CA THR A 44 45.37 -7.37 3.24
C THR A 44 46.58 -7.66 2.33
N ILE A 45 46.36 -8.20 1.12
CA ILE A 45 47.44 -8.42 0.14
C ILE A 45 47.99 -7.07 -0.37
N ALA A 46 47.12 -6.11 -0.66
CA ALA A 46 47.51 -4.77 -1.11
C ALA A 46 48.30 -3.98 -0.05
N ALA A 47 48.04 -4.21 1.23
CA ALA A 47 48.75 -3.60 2.35
C ALA A 47 49.97 -4.41 2.84
N SER A 48 50.29 -5.54 2.19
CA SER A 48 51.36 -6.42 2.64
C SER A 48 52.74 -5.75 2.57
N PRO A 49 53.70 -6.13 3.44
CA PRO A 49 55.08 -5.63 3.37
C PRO A 49 55.73 -5.86 2.00
N GLU A 50 55.34 -6.94 1.31
CA GLU A 50 55.80 -7.24 -0.04
C GLU A 50 55.29 -6.21 -1.06
N ALA A 51 53.99 -5.90 -1.06
CA ALA A 51 53.42 -4.87 -1.93
C ALA A 51 54.08 -3.51 -1.70
N ILE A 52 54.26 -3.12 -0.43
CA ILE A 52 54.89 -1.85 -0.05
C ILE A 52 56.36 -1.77 -0.53
N THR A 53 57.09 -2.88 -0.44
CA THR A 53 58.51 -2.92 -0.78
C THR A 53 58.74 -2.92 -2.29
N PHE A 54 57.98 -3.70 -3.06
CA PHE A 54 58.29 -3.95 -4.47
C PHE A 54 57.34 -3.30 -5.47
N VAL A 55 56.07 -3.09 -5.10
CA VAL A 55 55.03 -2.60 -6.03
C VAL A 55 54.84 -1.10 -5.85
N ASP A 56 54.72 -0.64 -4.61
CA ASP A 56 54.48 0.77 -4.32
C ASP A 56 55.64 1.65 -4.75
N GLN A 57 56.88 1.15 -4.66
CA GLN A 57 58.07 1.87 -5.13
C GLN A 57 58.01 2.13 -6.64
N ILE A 58 57.58 1.15 -7.42
CA ILE A 58 57.47 1.27 -8.87
C ILE A 58 56.33 2.21 -9.25
N ILE A 59 55.15 2.07 -8.63
CA ILE A 59 54.02 2.98 -8.86
C ILE A 59 54.42 4.42 -8.54
N ARG A 60 55.15 4.66 -7.44
CA ARG A 60 55.64 6.00 -7.09
C ARG A 60 56.66 6.55 -8.08
N ILE A 61 57.53 5.72 -8.66
CA ILE A 61 58.46 6.18 -9.71
C ILE A 61 57.68 6.58 -10.97
N TYR A 62 56.67 5.82 -11.38
CA TYR A 62 55.78 6.20 -12.50
C TYR A 62 55.03 7.51 -12.22
N GLN A 63 54.52 7.69 -11.01
CA GLN A 63 53.85 8.93 -10.63
C GLN A 63 54.83 10.11 -10.58
N ALA A 64 56.02 9.92 -10.03
CA ALA A 64 57.02 10.97 -9.91
C ALA A 64 57.61 11.38 -11.26
N ALA A 65 57.87 10.42 -12.14
CA ALA A 65 58.40 10.68 -13.48
C ALA A 65 57.30 11.17 -14.43
N PHE A 66 56.18 10.47 -14.53
CA PHE A 66 55.23 10.68 -15.63
C PHE A 66 53.86 11.20 -15.18
N GLY A 67 53.56 11.18 -13.88
CA GLY A 67 52.29 11.64 -13.34
C GLY A 67 51.11 10.70 -13.64
N ARG A 68 51.39 9.45 -14.02
CA ARG A 68 50.38 8.43 -14.37
C ARG A 68 50.62 7.10 -13.64
N ALA A 69 49.65 6.20 -13.73
CA ALA A 69 49.78 4.82 -13.27
C ALA A 69 50.66 4.00 -14.24
N PRO A 70 51.35 2.95 -13.74
CA PRO A 70 52.08 2.02 -14.60
C PRO A 70 51.11 1.20 -15.47
N ASP A 71 51.56 0.84 -16.67
CA ASP A 71 50.89 -0.20 -17.46
C ASP A 71 51.18 -1.60 -16.87
N PRO A 72 50.35 -2.61 -17.14
CA PRO A 72 50.52 -3.95 -16.57
C PRO A 72 51.86 -4.61 -16.88
N VAL A 73 52.41 -4.41 -18.08
CA VAL A 73 53.67 -5.03 -18.52
C VAL A 73 54.86 -4.35 -17.84
N GLY A 74 54.86 -3.03 -17.81
CA GLY A 74 55.87 -2.22 -17.13
C GLY A 74 55.87 -2.43 -15.62
N LEU A 75 54.70 -2.52 -14.98
CA LEU A 75 54.60 -2.84 -13.55
C LEU A 75 55.21 -4.21 -13.26
N ASN A 76 54.83 -5.23 -14.03
CA ASN A 76 55.33 -6.59 -13.85
C ASN A 76 56.86 -6.67 -14.01
N GLY A 77 57.38 -6.09 -15.10
CA GLY A 77 58.81 -6.13 -15.42
C GLY A 77 59.67 -5.42 -14.37
N TRP A 78 59.32 -4.19 -13.99
CA TRP A 78 60.12 -3.44 -13.01
C TRP A 78 59.99 -3.98 -11.59
N THR A 79 58.81 -4.46 -11.19
CA THR A 79 58.62 -5.11 -9.88
C THR A 79 59.42 -6.40 -9.77
N ASN A 80 59.46 -7.22 -10.82
CA ASN A 80 60.28 -8.44 -10.83
C ASN A 80 61.78 -8.12 -10.81
N LEU A 81 62.23 -7.09 -11.54
CA LEU A 81 63.63 -6.65 -11.48
C LEU A 81 64.04 -6.21 -10.06
N LEU A 82 63.17 -5.48 -9.35
CA LEU A 82 63.43 -5.02 -7.98
C LEU A 82 63.38 -6.16 -6.96
N ARG A 83 62.58 -7.20 -7.23
CA ARG A 83 62.50 -8.42 -6.42
C ARG A 83 63.74 -9.29 -6.55
N GLU A 84 64.33 -9.36 -7.75
CA GLU A 84 65.54 -10.14 -8.01
C GLU A 84 66.83 -9.43 -7.55
N ASP A 85 66.87 -8.10 -7.66
CA ASP A 85 67.99 -7.26 -7.22
C ASP A 85 67.44 -6.04 -6.45
N PRO A 86 67.39 -6.07 -5.11
CA PRO A 86 66.91 -4.97 -4.29
C PRO A 86 67.70 -3.66 -4.44
N THR A 87 68.89 -3.70 -5.06
CA THR A 87 69.70 -2.50 -5.38
C THR A 87 69.37 -1.93 -6.77
N ALA A 88 68.53 -2.60 -7.56
CA ALA A 88 68.18 -2.23 -8.92
C ALA A 88 67.28 -1.01 -9.04
N LEU A 89 66.84 -0.37 -7.94
CA LEU A 89 66.03 0.84 -8.02
C LEU A 89 66.71 1.95 -8.85
N SER A 90 68.04 2.01 -8.80
CA SER A 90 68.84 2.90 -9.65
C SER A 90 68.79 2.53 -11.14
N LYS A 91 68.69 1.23 -11.47
CA LYS A 91 68.51 0.74 -12.85
C LYS A 91 67.09 1.00 -13.35
N VAL A 92 66.09 0.85 -12.48
CA VAL A 92 64.69 1.23 -12.76
C VAL A 92 64.65 2.73 -13.10
N ALA A 93 65.10 3.60 -12.20
CA ALA A 93 65.11 5.04 -12.45
C ALA A 93 65.88 5.44 -13.71
N LEU A 94 66.99 4.74 -14.04
CA LEU A 94 67.74 4.93 -15.29
C LEU A 94 66.90 4.60 -16.53
N GLY A 95 66.09 3.54 -16.49
CA GLY A 95 65.17 3.19 -17.58
C GLY A 95 64.12 4.28 -17.85
N PHE A 96 63.67 4.98 -16.80
CA PHE A 96 62.72 6.08 -16.93
C PHE A 96 63.41 7.33 -17.47
N VAL A 97 64.52 7.75 -16.87
CA VAL A 97 65.26 8.97 -17.25
C VAL A 97 65.76 8.93 -18.70
N ASN A 98 66.07 7.74 -19.22
CA ASN A 98 66.50 7.57 -20.61
C ASN A 98 65.36 7.24 -21.59
N SER A 99 64.11 7.20 -21.14
CA SER A 99 62.97 6.93 -22.01
C SER A 99 62.61 8.13 -22.87
N THR A 100 62.01 7.86 -24.04
CA THR A 100 61.44 8.90 -24.89
C THR A 100 60.35 9.69 -24.16
N GLU A 101 59.59 9.04 -23.27
CA GLU A 101 58.54 9.67 -22.47
C GLU A 101 59.09 10.71 -21.49
N TRP A 102 60.22 10.41 -20.83
CA TRP A 102 60.93 11.36 -19.99
C TRP A 102 61.39 12.59 -20.77
N MET A 103 62.00 12.36 -21.94
CA MET A 103 62.45 13.45 -22.81
C MET A 103 61.27 14.32 -23.29
N ASN A 104 60.12 13.73 -23.59
CA ASN A 104 58.92 14.46 -23.99
C ASN A 104 58.33 15.30 -22.85
N ARG A 105 58.37 14.78 -21.61
CA ARG A 105 57.75 15.45 -20.46
C ARG A 105 58.65 16.48 -19.79
N HIS A 106 59.95 16.22 -19.72
CA HIS A 106 60.91 17.05 -18.99
C HIS A 106 61.91 17.77 -19.90
N GLY A 107 61.94 17.47 -21.20
CA GLY A 107 62.77 18.13 -22.22
C GLY A 107 64.25 17.73 -22.22
N ASN A 108 64.79 17.19 -21.13
CA ASN A 108 66.19 16.78 -21.00
C ASN A 108 66.36 15.70 -19.90
N ASN A 109 67.44 14.91 -19.97
CA ASN A 109 67.83 13.93 -18.97
C ASN A 109 68.94 14.43 -18.02
N SER A 110 69.50 15.62 -18.26
CA SER A 110 70.48 16.26 -17.37
C SER A 110 69.84 17.14 -16.27
N VAL A 111 70.57 17.35 -15.17
CA VAL A 111 70.13 18.19 -14.05
C VAL A 111 70.12 19.66 -14.47
N SER A 112 68.92 20.20 -14.72
CA SER A 112 68.69 21.59 -15.15
C SER A 112 67.52 22.21 -14.39
N ASP A 113 67.41 23.55 -14.41
CA ASP A 113 66.32 24.28 -13.74
C ASP A 113 64.94 23.81 -14.22
N ALA A 114 64.78 23.59 -15.54
CA ALA A 114 63.53 23.17 -16.14
C ALA A 114 63.08 21.77 -15.68
N VAL A 115 63.99 20.79 -15.62
CA VAL A 115 63.67 19.43 -15.20
C VAL A 115 63.34 19.39 -13.70
N LEU A 116 64.09 20.13 -12.87
CA LEU A 116 63.82 20.20 -11.43
C LEU A 116 62.48 20.91 -11.14
N GLN A 117 62.18 22.01 -11.81
CA GLN A 117 60.86 22.67 -11.70
C GLN A 117 59.72 21.74 -12.13
N SER A 118 59.90 20.98 -13.22
CA SER A 118 58.93 20.00 -13.69
C SER A 118 58.69 18.87 -12.67
N LEU A 119 59.74 18.35 -12.04
CA LEU A 119 59.62 17.33 -10.98
C LEU A 119 58.95 17.87 -9.73
N TYR A 120 59.29 19.09 -9.27
CA TYR A 120 58.61 19.73 -8.14
C TYR A 120 57.12 19.95 -8.43
N GLN A 121 56.77 20.38 -9.64
CA GLN A 121 55.39 20.56 -10.04
C GLN A 121 54.63 19.23 -10.11
N ASN A 122 55.27 18.16 -10.61
CA ASN A 122 54.65 16.84 -10.77
C ASN A 122 54.52 16.07 -9.44
N VAL A 123 55.51 16.18 -8.56
CA VAL A 123 55.62 15.42 -7.32
C VAL A 123 55.00 16.18 -6.14
N LEU A 124 55.24 17.49 -6.04
CA LEU A 124 54.85 18.31 -4.90
C LEU A 124 53.78 19.37 -5.25
N GLY A 125 53.35 19.45 -6.51
CA GLY A 125 52.28 20.37 -6.93
C GLY A 125 52.62 21.86 -6.83
N ARG A 126 53.89 22.20 -6.63
CA ARG A 126 54.36 23.58 -6.42
C ARG A 126 55.60 23.91 -7.25
N ILE A 127 55.80 25.20 -7.50
CA ILE A 127 57.02 25.73 -8.12
C ILE A 127 58.10 25.86 -7.02
N PRO A 128 59.32 25.33 -7.21
CA PRO A 128 60.41 25.47 -6.24
C PRO A 128 61.01 26.88 -6.25
N SER A 129 61.55 27.31 -5.12
CA SER A 129 62.37 28.51 -5.03
C SER A 129 63.74 28.29 -5.69
N GLN A 130 64.39 29.36 -6.17
CA GLN A 130 65.72 29.25 -6.79
C GLN A 130 66.76 28.64 -5.83
N ALA A 131 66.67 28.92 -4.53
CA ALA A 131 67.54 28.34 -3.51
C ALA A 131 67.39 26.80 -3.38
N GLU A 132 66.17 26.27 -3.56
CA GLU A 132 65.93 24.81 -3.56
C GLU A 132 66.52 24.15 -4.81
N ILE A 133 66.40 24.80 -5.97
CA ILE A 133 67.00 24.32 -7.23
C ILE A 133 68.54 24.32 -7.13
N ASP A 134 69.12 25.40 -6.60
CA ASP A 134 70.56 25.55 -6.40
C ASP A 134 71.10 24.52 -5.39
N ALA A 135 70.32 24.20 -4.34
CA ALA A 135 70.65 23.15 -3.38
C ALA A 135 70.73 21.77 -4.04
N TRP A 136 69.77 21.41 -4.91
CA TRP A 136 69.81 20.15 -5.67
C TRP A 136 71.01 20.06 -6.59
N LYS A 137 71.33 21.14 -7.31
CA LYS A 137 72.51 21.20 -8.18
C LYS A 137 73.82 21.06 -7.39
N ALA A 138 73.88 21.63 -6.19
CA ALA A 138 75.03 21.54 -5.29
C ALA A 138 75.29 20.12 -4.75
N THR A 139 74.29 19.22 -4.79
CA THR A 139 74.48 17.81 -4.38
C THR A 139 75.38 17.02 -5.33
N GLY A 140 75.55 17.46 -6.58
CA GLY A 140 76.29 16.74 -7.62
C GLY A 140 75.68 15.39 -8.03
N GLN A 141 74.45 15.08 -7.60
CA GLN A 141 73.78 13.82 -7.89
C GLN A 141 73.30 13.76 -9.35
N GLN A 142 73.28 12.55 -9.91
CA GLN A 142 72.71 12.31 -11.23
C GLN A 142 71.17 12.37 -11.17
N MET A 143 70.51 12.68 -12.30
CA MET A 143 69.05 12.79 -12.38
C MET A 143 68.32 11.53 -11.90
N THR A 144 68.90 10.35 -12.08
CA THR A 144 68.36 9.09 -11.57
C THR A 144 68.27 9.04 -10.05
N GLN A 145 69.28 9.56 -9.34
CA GLN A 145 69.29 9.63 -7.87
C GLN A 145 68.33 10.71 -7.37
N ILE A 146 68.22 11.82 -8.11
CA ILE A 146 67.26 12.88 -7.81
C ILE A 146 65.83 12.36 -7.94
N LEU A 147 65.49 11.66 -9.02
CA LEU A 147 64.16 11.04 -9.21
C LEU A 147 63.81 10.08 -8.07
N ILE A 148 64.74 9.23 -7.66
CA ILE A 148 64.56 8.32 -6.51
C ILE A 148 64.34 9.11 -5.22
N GLY A 149 65.06 10.22 -5.04
CA GLY A 149 64.90 11.14 -3.91
C GLY A 149 63.51 11.76 -3.85
N PHE A 150 62.96 12.21 -4.99
CA PHE A 150 61.59 12.71 -5.07
C PHE A 150 60.55 11.61 -4.83
N SER A 151 60.68 10.46 -5.49
CA SER A 151 59.71 9.36 -5.40
C SER A 151 59.66 8.72 -4.01
N ASN A 152 60.74 8.80 -3.23
CA ASN A 152 60.82 8.28 -1.87
C ASN A 152 60.88 9.37 -0.79
N SER A 153 60.64 10.62 -1.15
CA SER A 153 60.49 11.68 -0.15
C SER A 153 59.30 11.38 0.76
N ALA A 154 59.43 11.68 2.06
CA ALA A 154 58.37 11.44 3.03
C ALA A 154 57.08 12.19 2.69
N GLU A 155 57.20 13.37 2.09
CA GLU A 155 56.08 14.17 1.60
C GLU A 155 55.35 13.48 0.46
N PHE A 156 56.08 13.01 -0.56
CA PHE A 156 55.46 12.35 -1.71
C PHE A 156 54.87 10.98 -1.37
N GLN A 157 55.54 10.19 -0.52
CA GLN A 157 54.99 8.93 -0.04
C GLN A 157 53.64 9.13 0.67
N LYS A 158 53.47 10.24 1.39
CA LYS A 158 52.23 10.57 2.08
C LYS A 158 51.14 11.05 1.11
N THR A 159 51.47 11.90 0.14
CA THR A 159 50.49 12.43 -0.82
C THR A 159 50.08 11.41 -1.88
N SER A 160 50.98 10.51 -2.26
CA SER A 160 50.73 9.48 -3.28
C SER A 160 50.06 8.22 -2.72
N ALA A 161 50.10 7.99 -1.40
CA ALA A 161 49.59 6.78 -0.76
C ALA A 161 48.12 6.43 -1.10
N PRO A 162 47.16 7.37 -1.11
CA PRO A 162 45.78 7.06 -1.50
C PRO A 162 45.69 6.53 -2.93
N ARG A 163 46.38 7.19 -3.87
CA ARG A 163 46.38 6.82 -5.29
C ARG A 163 47.10 5.50 -5.55
N VAL A 164 48.17 5.21 -4.81
CA VAL A 164 48.89 3.93 -4.88
C VAL A 164 48.00 2.78 -4.40
N THR A 165 47.25 2.98 -3.31
CA THR A 165 46.28 2.00 -2.81
C THR A 165 45.14 1.78 -3.81
N GLU A 166 44.59 2.86 -4.36
CA GLU A 166 43.54 2.81 -5.38
C GLU A 166 44.00 2.03 -6.62
N ILE A 167 45.21 2.30 -7.14
CA ILE A 167 45.76 1.58 -8.30
C ILE A 167 45.88 0.07 -8.01
N LYS A 168 46.40 -0.31 -6.84
CA LYS A 168 46.52 -1.73 -6.46
C LYS A 168 45.16 -2.43 -6.32
N GLN A 169 44.16 -1.73 -5.79
CA GLN A 169 42.80 -2.29 -5.66
C GLN A 169 42.09 -2.37 -7.02
N ALA A 170 42.26 -1.38 -7.89
CA ALA A 170 41.65 -1.34 -9.22
C ALA A 170 42.19 -2.41 -10.18
N VAL A 171 43.45 -2.83 -10.03
CA VAL A 171 44.02 -3.92 -10.83
C VAL A 171 43.64 -5.31 -10.32
N ALA A 172 43.13 -5.42 -9.09
CA ALA A 172 42.87 -6.72 -8.45
C ALA A 172 41.86 -7.58 -9.21
N ASP A 173 40.83 -6.96 -9.80
CA ASP A 173 39.71 -7.65 -10.44
C ASP A 173 39.90 -7.89 -11.96
N ARG A 174 41.05 -7.48 -12.53
CA ARG A 174 41.36 -7.62 -13.97
C ARG A 174 41.60 -9.08 -14.38
N PRO A 175 40.98 -9.61 -15.45
CA PRO A 175 41.19 -11.00 -15.90
C PRO A 175 42.68 -11.34 -16.12
N LEU A 176 43.11 -12.57 -15.77
CA LEU A 176 44.49 -13.02 -15.95
C LEU A 176 44.90 -13.01 -17.44
N PRO A 177 45.99 -12.35 -17.84
CA PRO A 177 46.42 -12.36 -19.24
C PRO A 177 47.03 -13.71 -19.64
N PRO A 178 46.79 -14.21 -20.87
CA PRO A 178 47.58 -15.28 -21.47
C PRO A 178 48.98 -14.74 -21.90
N ALA A 179 50.02 -15.59 -21.84
CA ALA A 179 51.26 -15.36 -22.63
C ALA A 179 50.99 -15.75 -24.10
N PRO A 180 51.71 -15.30 -25.16
CA PRO A 180 52.94 -14.49 -25.26
C PRO A 180 52.90 -13.37 -26.35
N VAL A 181 54.04 -12.69 -26.57
CA VAL A 181 54.58 -11.99 -27.78
C VAL A 181 53.57 -11.54 -28.86
N GLU A 182 53.54 -10.25 -29.20
CA GLU A 182 53.53 -9.77 -30.60
C GLU A 182 54.07 -8.32 -30.74
N THR A 183 54.50 -8.04 -31.97
CA THR A 183 55.25 -6.93 -32.55
C THR A 183 54.66 -5.51 -32.39
N PRO A 184 55.47 -4.45 -32.61
CA PRO A 184 55.05 -3.06 -32.42
C PRO A 184 53.91 -2.67 -33.37
N LYS A 185 52.74 -2.36 -32.81
CA LYS A 185 51.65 -1.61 -33.46
C LYS A 185 52.11 -0.16 -33.65
N ALA A 186 51.73 0.46 -34.76
CA ALA A 186 51.99 1.86 -35.06
C ALA A 186 51.48 2.79 -33.94
N PRO A 187 52.03 4.01 -33.78
CA PRO A 187 51.60 4.94 -32.75
C PRO A 187 50.10 5.20 -32.89
N ASP A 188 49.32 4.85 -31.86
CA ASP A 188 47.92 5.22 -31.80
C ASP A 188 47.82 6.76 -31.74
N PRO A 189 46.81 7.35 -32.41
CA PRO A 189 46.55 8.78 -32.38
C PRO A 189 46.38 9.28 -30.95
N ALA A 190 46.69 10.56 -30.70
CA ALA A 190 46.56 11.16 -29.38
C ALA A 190 45.13 10.97 -28.84
N PRO A 191 44.95 10.45 -27.61
CA PRO A 191 43.62 10.14 -27.07
C PRO A 191 42.74 11.38 -26.98
N GLY A 192 41.45 11.19 -27.27
CA GLY A 192 40.42 12.21 -27.17
C GLY A 192 40.12 12.63 -25.72
N PRO A 193 39.37 13.73 -25.52
CA PRO A 193 38.88 14.12 -24.19
C PRO A 193 37.86 13.10 -23.66
N ALA A 194 37.84 12.86 -22.34
CA ALA A 194 36.89 11.93 -21.70
C ALA A 194 35.41 12.26 -21.92
N SER A 195 35.10 13.48 -22.31
CA SER A 195 33.79 13.86 -22.82
C SER A 195 33.98 14.51 -24.18
N PHE A 196 33.26 14.01 -25.18
CA PHE A 196 33.32 14.49 -26.55
C PHE A 196 31.91 14.77 -27.07
N THR A 197 31.72 15.90 -27.74
CA THR A 197 30.44 16.23 -28.38
C THR A 197 30.62 16.14 -29.88
N LEU A 198 29.83 15.30 -30.54
CA LEU A 198 29.80 15.16 -31.99
C LEU A 198 29.41 16.48 -32.64
N THR A 199 30.00 16.74 -33.80
CA THR A 199 29.76 17.91 -34.64
C THR A 199 28.94 17.52 -35.88
N LYS A 200 28.56 18.49 -36.71
CA LYS A 200 27.87 18.19 -37.98
C LYS A 200 28.82 17.66 -39.06
N ALA A 201 30.12 17.76 -38.84
CA ALA A 201 31.13 17.23 -39.74
C ALA A 201 31.39 15.76 -39.40
N ALA A 202 32.06 15.04 -40.30
CA ALA A 202 32.49 13.68 -40.01
C ALA A 202 33.48 13.70 -38.83
N ASP A 203 33.12 13.04 -37.74
CA ASP A 203 33.95 12.96 -36.54
C ASP A 203 34.74 11.65 -36.50
N THR A 204 35.98 11.72 -36.00
CA THR A 204 36.80 10.55 -35.66
C THR A 204 37.20 10.68 -34.21
N TYR A 205 36.54 9.91 -33.34
CA TYR A 205 36.83 9.86 -31.91
C TYR A 205 37.53 8.54 -31.58
N VAL A 206 38.64 8.64 -30.84
CA VAL A 206 39.33 7.51 -30.22
C VAL A 206 39.54 7.84 -28.76
N GLY A 207 38.87 7.07 -27.91
CA GLY A 207 38.92 7.20 -26.46
C GLY A 207 40.20 6.63 -25.85
N ASP A 208 40.29 6.71 -24.53
CA ASP A 208 41.41 6.21 -23.76
C ASP A 208 41.00 5.11 -22.77
N ASP A 209 41.81 4.86 -21.74
CA ASP A 209 41.54 3.82 -20.74
C ASP A 209 40.53 4.25 -19.64
N ARG A 210 39.93 5.45 -19.77
CA ARG A 210 38.92 5.96 -18.83
C ARG A 210 37.54 5.68 -19.40
N ASN A 211 36.53 5.66 -18.53
CA ASN A 211 35.14 5.72 -18.95
C ASN A 211 34.88 7.05 -19.69
N ASN A 212 34.60 6.97 -20.98
CA ASN A 212 34.37 8.11 -21.86
C ASN A 212 32.87 8.29 -22.14
N THR A 213 32.46 9.53 -22.38
CA THR A 213 31.09 9.88 -22.76
C THR A 213 31.09 10.67 -24.06
N ILE A 214 30.37 10.17 -25.05
CA ILE A 214 30.22 10.79 -26.36
C ILE A 214 28.78 11.27 -26.49
N ASP A 215 28.58 12.58 -26.64
CA ASP A 215 27.27 13.22 -26.75
C ASP A 215 26.98 13.60 -28.21
N GLY A 216 25.75 13.38 -28.68
CA GLY A 216 25.33 13.76 -30.02
C GLY A 216 23.83 13.96 -30.20
N ILE A 217 23.47 14.47 -31.37
CA ILE A 217 22.08 14.65 -31.83
C ILE A 217 21.81 13.64 -32.94
N ALA A 218 20.80 12.80 -32.75
CA ALA A 218 20.40 11.76 -33.71
C ALA A 218 18.91 11.89 -34.02
N ASP A 219 18.56 12.90 -34.81
CA ASP A 219 17.18 13.36 -34.91
C ASP A 219 16.69 13.58 -36.36
N GLY A 220 17.59 13.37 -37.34
CA GLY A 220 17.31 13.51 -38.77
C GLY A 220 17.04 14.96 -39.20
N SER A 221 17.25 15.93 -38.31
CA SER A 221 17.15 17.35 -38.62
C SER A 221 18.45 17.88 -39.25
N ALA A 222 18.45 19.16 -39.63
CA ALA A 222 19.66 19.85 -40.07
C ALA A 222 20.70 20.02 -38.94
N ASP A 223 20.33 19.74 -37.69
CA ASP A 223 21.20 19.82 -36.52
C ASP A 223 21.75 18.45 -36.07
N GLN A 224 21.46 17.38 -36.82
CA GLN A 224 22.01 16.06 -36.57
C GLN A 224 23.55 16.10 -36.56
N THR A 225 24.15 15.53 -35.50
CA THR A 225 25.61 15.40 -35.36
C THR A 225 26.07 13.95 -35.39
N PHE A 226 25.20 12.98 -35.10
CA PHE A 226 25.49 11.56 -35.32
C PHE A 226 25.05 11.13 -36.71
N THR A 227 26.02 10.89 -37.60
CA THR A 227 25.84 10.60 -39.02
C THR A 227 26.56 9.32 -39.44
N ALA A 228 26.26 8.81 -40.64
CA ALA A 228 26.96 7.65 -41.21
C ALA A 228 28.46 7.87 -41.49
N ALA A 229 28.94 9.11 -41.42
CA ALA A 229 30.35 9.44 -41.64
C ALA A 229 31.22 9.34 -40.38
N ASP A 230 30.60 9.15 -39.21
CA ASP A 230 31.32 9.15 -37.94
C ASP A 230 31.97 7.81 -37.63
N SER A 231 33.15 7.89 -37.01
CA SER A 231 33.91 6.76 -36.49
C SER A 231 34.18 6.98 -35.01
N ILE A 232 33.57 6.17 -34.16
CA ILE A 232 33.67 6.25 -32.70
C ILE A 232 34.30 4.96 -32.19
N ASP A 233 35.45 5.11 -31.55
CA ASP A 233 36.11 4.06 -30.78
C ASP A 233 36.21 4.56 -29.34
N GLY A 234 35.52 3.91 -28.39
CA GLY A 234 35.54 4.34 -26.99
C GLY A 234 36.84 4.03 -26.25
N GLY A 235 37.72 3.19 -26.81
CA GLY A 235 38.98 2.82 -26.16
C GLY A 235 38.79 1.69 -25.16
N ALA A 236 39.37 1.82 -23.97
CA ALA A 236 39.23 0.83 -22.91
C ALA A 236 38.50 1.46 -21.72
N GLY A 237 37.63 0.71 -21.05
CA GLY A 237 36.86 1.27 -19.94
C GLY A 237 35.42 0.83 -20.04
N THR A 238 34.51 1.65 -19.52
CA THR A 238 33.07 1.51 -19.74
C THR A 238 32.56 2.78 -20.36
N ASP A 239 32.37 2.74 -21.67
CA ASP A 239 32.14 3.90 -22.52
C ASP A 239 30.66 4.05 -22.86
N THR A 240 30.21 5.30 -22.95
CA THR A 240 28.80 5.66 -23.15
C THR A 240 28.64 6.56 -24.37
N LEU A 241 27.80 6.16 -25.32
CA LEU A 241 27.30 7.01 -26.39
C LEU A 241 25.89 7.49 -26.02
N LYS A 242 25.73 8.81 -25.86
CA LYS A 242 24.47 9.47 -25.55
C LYS A 242 23.98 10.26 -26.76
N LEU A 243 22.77 9.93 -27.23
CA LEU A 243 22.15 10.57 -28.38
C LEU A 243 20.78 11.15 -28.03
N VAL A 244 20.57 12.41 -28.41
CA VAL A 244 19.32 13.13 -28.15
C VAL A 244 18.55 13.35 -29.46
N ASN A 245 17.23 13.18 -29.40
CA ASN A 245 16.29 13.59 -30.42
C ASN A 245 15.43 14.75 -29.91
N THR A 246 15.68 15.93 -30.50
CA THR A 246 14.96 17.17 -30.21
C THR A 246 13.95 17.55 -31.31
N ALA A 247 14.12 17.03 -32.53
CA ALA A 247 13.21 17.18 -33.66
C ALA A 247 13.24 15.92 -34.57
N GLY A 248 12.33 15.78 -35.54
CA GLY A 248 12.41 14.71 -36.55
C GLY A 248 12.42 13.27 -35.99
N THR A 249 12.75 12.26 -36.81
CA THR A 249 12.75 10.83 -36.44
C THR A 249 14.16 10.38 -36.06
N MET A 250 14.31 9.72 -34.90
CA MET A 250 15.57 9.08 -34.53
C MET A 250 15.68 7.74 -35.25
N ASN A 251 16.63 7.63 -36.18
CA ASN A 251 16.90 6.39 -36.91
C ASN A 251 18.39 6.09 -36.91
N LEU A 252 18.82 5.25 -35.97
CA LEU A 252 20.18 4.71 -35.95
C LEU A 252 20.24 3.57 -36.94
N THR A 253 21.11 3.70 -37.93
CA THR A 253 21.38 2.65 -38.92
C THR A 253 22.74 2.02 -38.63
N THR A 254 23.05 0.90 -39.26
CA THR A 254 24.33 0.18 -39.11
C THR A 254 25.53 0.86 -39.81
N ALA A 255 25.33 2.04 -40.41
CA ALA A 255 26.32 2.72 -41.24
C ALA A 255 27.52 3.36 -40.50
N PRO A 256 27.38 4.00 -39.32
CA PRO A 256 28.52 4.53 -38.58
C PRO A 256 29.34 3.40 -37.93
N VAL A 257 30.65 3.62 -37.84
CA VAL A 257 31.56 2.67 -37.18
C VAL A 257 31.59 2.99 -35.70
N VAL A 258 30.94 2.17 -34.88
CA VAL A 258 30.99 2.25 -33.41
C VAL A 258 31.63 0.99 -32.86
N ARG A 259 32.71 1.15 -32.08
CA ARG A 259 33.46 0.07 -31.45
C ARG A 259 33.87 0.47 -30.03
N ASN A 260 34.07 -0.52 -29.17
CA ASN A 260 34.49 -0.31 -27.78
C ASN A 260 33.58 0.69 -27.05
N VAL A 261 32.27 0.52 -27.19
CA VAL A 261 31.25 1.31 -26.50
C VAL A 261 30.26 0.34 -25.87
N GLU A 262 30.20 0.30 -24.54
CA GLU A 262 29.40 -0.67 -23.79
C GLU A 262 27.96 -0.21 -23.55
N THR A 263 27.73 1.11 -23.53
CA THR A 263 26.42 1.70 -23.22
C THR A 263 25.94 2.66 -24.30
N LEU A 264 24.69 2.48 -24.74
CA LEU A 264 23.96 3.42 -25.59
C LEU A 264 22.80 4.04 -24.80
N GLU A 265 22.73 5.37 -24.76
CA GLU A 265 21.64 6.12 -24.15
C GLU A 265 20.93 6.99 -25.18
N LEU A 266 19.62 6.77 -25.36
CA LEU A 266 18.78 7.50 -26.31
C LEU A 266 17.73 8.30 -25.56
N GLU A 267 17.73 9.62 -25.72
CA GLU A 267 16.70 10.50 -25.18
C GLU A 267 15.89 11.11 -26.33
N SER A 268 14.59 10.80 -26.40
CA SER A 268 13.70 11.33 -27.45
C SER A 268 12.58 12.14 -26.83
N SER A 269 12.40 13.37 -27.32
CA SER A 269 11.24 14.20 -26.98
C SER A 269 10.12 14.12 -28.04
N GLN A 270 10.41 13.58 -29.23
CA GLN A 270 9.49 13.55 -30.38
C GLN A 270 9.72 12.33 -31.29
N ASN A 271 8.65 11.89 -31.98
CA ASN A 271 8.64 10.91 -33.08
C ASN A 271 9.24 9.51 -32.77
N THR A 272 9.08 8.60 -33.74
CA THR A 272 9.55 7.21 -33.69
C THR A 272 11.06 7.12 -33.41
N VAL A 273 11.44 6.19 -32.54
CA VAL A 273 12.83 5.80 -32.29
C VAL A 273 13.07 4.45 -32.95
N THR A 274 14.04 4.38 -33.87
CA THR A 274 14.53 3.13 -34.45
C THR A 274 16.01 3.01 -34.12
N ALA A 275 16.38 2.00 -33.36
CA ALA A 275 17.74 1.73 -32.93
C ALA A 275 18.20 0.38 -33.50
N ASP A 276 18.85 0.40 -34.67
CA ASP A 276 19.50 -0.79 -35.23
C ASP A 276 20.99 -0.81 -34.87
N VAL A 277 21.33 -1.59 -33.84
CA VAL A 277 22.67 -1.68 -33.24
C VAL A 277 23.34 -3.02 -33.50
N ARG A 278 22.83 -3.79 -34.47
CA ARG A 278 23.30 -5.15 -34.75
C ARG A 278 24.79 -5.25 -35.05
N THR A 279 25.39 -4.22 -35.64
CA THR A 279 26.81 -4.22 -36.02
C THR A 279 27.76 -3.79 -34.90
N TRP A 280 27.24 -3.42 -33.72
CA TRP A 280 28.04 -2.82 -32.64
C TRP A 280 28.50 -3.92 -31.69
N ALA A 281 29.66 -4.49 -31.98
CA ALA A 281 30.12 -5.75 -31.40
C ALA A 281 30.29 -5.74 -29.87
N GLU A 282 30.61 -4.60 -29.25
CA GLU A 282 30.93 -4.52 -27.82
C GLU A 282 29.81 -3.92 -26.96
N LEU A 283 28.69 -3.52 -27.59
CA LEU A 283 27.55 -2.93 -26.91
C LEU A 283 26.87 -3.94 -26.00
N GLN A 284 26.68 -3.59 -24.73
CA GLN A 284 26.10 -4.46 -23.70
C GLN A 284 24.75 -3.95 -23.20
N THR A 285 24.60 -2.62 -23.07
CA THR A 285 23.42 -1.99 -22.49
C THR A 285 22.84 -0.93 -23.42
N VAL A 286 21.52 -0.96 -23.61
CA VAL A 286 20.76 0.08 -24.31
C VAL A 286 19.74 0.69 -23.36
N ARG A 287 19.70 2.02 -23.26
CA ARG A 287 18.70 2.78 -22.51
C ARG A 287 17.98 3.74 -23.43
N ILE A 288 16.65 3.74 -23.39
CA ILE A 288 15.81 4.62 -24.21
C ILE A 288 14.83 5.33 -23.29
N THR A 289 14.81 6.65 -23.32
CA THR A 289 13.86 7.49 -22.57
C THR A 289 13.09 8.36 -23.54
N GLN A 290 11.76 8.26 -23.51
CA GLN A 290 10.85 9.09 -24.30
C GLN A 290 9.98 9.96 -23.39
N THR A 291 10.27 11.26 -23.33
CA THR A 291 9.66 12.20 -22.36
C THR A 291 8.50 13.03 -22.92
N GLY A 292 8.38 13.12 -24.26
CA GLY A 292 7.34 13.90 -24.94
C GLY A 292 6.22 13.06 -25.55
N THR A 293 5.87 13.32 -26.82
CA THR A 293 4.81 12.57 -27.51
C THR A 293 5.25 11.12 -27.70
N LYS A 294 4.54 10.17 -27.08
CA LYS A 294 4.85 8.75 -27.15
C LYS A 294 4.59 8.19 -28.55
N THR A 295 5.57 7.49 -29.12
CA THR A 295 5.51 6.92 -30.48
C THR A 295 6.14 5.52 -30.50
N GLY A 296 6.18 4.88 -31.68
CA GLY A 296 6.81 3.57 -31.83
C GLY A 296 8.29 3.60 -31.48
N ILE A 297 8.75 2.55 -30.78
CA ILE A 297 10.18 2.29 -30.54
C ILE A 297 10.49 0.92 -31.12
N ILE A 298 11.47 0.86 -32.01
CA ILE A 298 11.96 -0.37 -32.62
C ILE A 298 13.42 -0.51 -32.22
N VAL A 299 13.78 -1.64 -31.62
CA VAL A 299 15.15 -1.96 -31.21
C VAL A 299 15.56 -3.27 -31.86
N GLU A 300 16.63 -3.23 -32.62
CA GLU A 300 17.21 -4.36 -33.32
C GLU A 300 18.62 -4.60 -32.77
N THR A 301 18.79 -5.68 -32.02
CA THR A 301 20.06 -6.07 -31.40
C THR A 301 20.64 -7.33 -32.02
N SER A 302 21.95 -7.50 -31.90
CA SER A 302 22.62 -8.78 -32.06
C SER A 302 23.96 -8.74 -31.33
N GLY A 303 24.59 -9.89 -31.11
CA GLY A 303 25.93 -9.93 -30.50
C GLY A 303 25.85 -9.85 -28.98
N ASN A 304 26.42 -8.80 -28.37
CA ASN A 304 26.72 -8.75 -26.92
C ASN A 304 25.70 -7.98 -26.06
N VAL A 305 24.61 -7.46 -26.63
CA VAL A 305 23.61 -6.70 -25.87
C VAL A 305 22.87 -7.65 -24.92
N THR A 306 22.97 -7.39 -23.62
CA THR A 306 22.36 -8.22 -22.57
C THR A 306 21.22 -7.52 -21.84
N ALA A 307 21.21 -6.18 -21.84
CA ALA A 307 20.23 -5.39 -21.10
C ALA A 307 19.63 -4.25 -21.95
N LEU A 308 18.30 -4.14 -21.94
CA LEU A 308 17.57 -3.04 -22.56
C LEU A 308 16.60 -2.42 -21.55
N THR A 309 16.64 -1.09 -21.40
CA THR A 309 15.66 -0.33 -20.62
C THR A 309 14.94 0.67 -21.50
N VAL A 310 13.60 0.72 -21.42
CA VAL A 310 12.76 1.67 -22.14
C VAL A 310 11.81 2.35 -21.16
N THR A 311 11.89 3.68 -21.08
CA THR A 311 10.94 4.53 -20.35
C THR A 311 10.13 5.35 -21.35
N GLY A 312 8.81 5.19 -21.38
CA GLY A 312 7.90 5.78 -22.36
C GLY A 312 7.61 4.86 -23.55
N GLY A 313 7.21 5.45 -24.68
CA GLY A 313 6.84 4.71 -25.90
C GLY A 313 5.34 4.44 -26.06
N LEU A 314 4.88 4.40 -27.31
CA LEU A 314 3.56 3.90 -27.69
C LEU A 314 3.63 2.37 -27.81
N SER A 315 4.17 1.86 -28.91
CA SER A 315 4.38 0.42 -29.16
C SER A 315 5.87 0.11 -29.19
N LEU A 316 6.28 -0.99 -28.57
CA LEU A 316 7.68 -1.41 -28.53
C LEU A 316 7.86 -2.70 -29.34
N ALA A 317 8.80 -2.72 -30.27
CA ALA A 317 9.23 -3.91 -30.99
C ALA A 317 10.72 -4.15 -30.72
N ILE A 318 11.02 -5.10 -29.85
CA ILE A 318 12.37 -5.42 -29.40
C ILE A 318 12.75 -6.77 -29.99
N ASN A 319 13.74 -6.79 -30.87
CA ASN A 319 14.16 -7.98 -31.59
C ASN A 319 15.66 -8.21 -31.38
N ASP A 320 16.01 -9.30 -30.70
CA ASP A 320 17.36 -9.84 -30.72
C ASP A 320 17.46 -10.81 -31.90
N ARG A 321 18.31 -10.48 -32.88
CA ARG A 321 18.41 -11.19 -34.16
C ARG A 321 19.72 -11.96 -34.28
N ALA A 322 20.10 -12.71 -33.25
CA ALA A 322 21.20 -13.63 -33.41
C ALA A 322 20.78 -14.86 -34.26
N THR A 323 21.75 -15.66 -34.70
CA THR A 323 21.45 -17.01 -35.22
C THR A 323 20.79 -17.83 -34.10
N ALA A 324 19.81 -18.69 -34.41
CA ALA A 324 19.02 -19.45 -33.41
C ALA A 324 19.88 -20.06 -32.29
N GLY A 325 19.52 -19.79 -31.02
CA GLY A 325 20.29 -20.17 -29.83
C GLY A 325 21.48 -19.24 -29.52
N GLY A 326 21.59 -18.11 -30.21
CA GLY A 326 22.68 -17.15 -30.08
C GLY A 326 22.27 -15.80 -29.47
N ASP A 327 21.00 -15.60 -29.12
CA ASP A 327 20.53 -14.36 -28.52
C ASP A 327 21.27 -14.13 -27.19
N LYS A 328 21.45 -12.87 -26.82
CA LYS A 328 22.10 -12.47 -25.56
C LYS A 328 21.26 -11.55 -24.71
N LEU A 329 20.19 -10.98 -25.26
CA LEU A 329 19.29 -10.07 -24.54
C LEU A 329 18.54 -10.81 -23.44
N SER A 330 19.10 -10.78 -22.23
CA SER A 330 18.62 -11.53 -21.07
C SER A 330 17.75 -10.69 -20.13
N SER A 331 17.86 -9.37 -20.19
CA SER A 331 17.13 -8.45 -19.32
C SER A 331 16.45 -7.33 -20.11
N VAL A 332 15.14 -7.16 -19.92
CA VAL A 332 14.36 -6.07 -20.49
C VAL A 332 13.55 -5.36 -19.40
N SER A 333 13.59 -4.03 -19.36
CA SER A 333 12.78 -3.20 -18.46
C SER A 333 11.94 -2.20 -19.27
N LEU A 334 10.63 -2.22 -19.08
CA LEU A 334 9.65 -1.39 -19.78
C LEU A 334 8.83 -0.59 -18.77
N ASP A 335 8.87 0.74 -18.86
CA ASP A 335 8.14 1.65 -17.99
C ASP A 335 7.27 2.60 -18.82
N GLY A 336 5.96 2.65 -18.55
CA GLY A 336 5.10 3.72 -19.07
C GLY A 336 4.73 3.62 -20.55
N TYR A 337 4.83 2.43 -21.16
CA TYR A 337 4.42 2.18 -22.56
C TYR A 337 2.89 2.16 -22.70
N THR A 338 2.35 2.68 -23.82
CA THR A 338 0.89 2.93 -23.97
C THR A 338 0.16 2.12 -25.03
N ALA A 339 0.82 1.21 -25.74
CA ALA A 339 0.25 0.20 -26.63
C ALA A 339 0.94 -1.17 -26.44
N ASN A 340 0.49 -2.21 -27.14
CA ASN A 340 1.06 -3.55 -27.01
C ASN A 340 2.50 -3.60 -27.52
N SER A 341 3.31 -4.44 -26.87
CA SER A 341 4.74 -4.55 -27.11
C SER A 341 5.16 -6.00 -27.38
N THR A 342 6.21 -6.20 -28.17
CA THR A 342 6.76 -7.50 -28.49
C THR A 342 8.24 -7.58 -28.14
N ILE A 343 8.65 -8.72 -27.57
CA ILE A 343 10.05 -9.03 -27.28
C ILE A 343 10.39 -10.36 -27.95
N GLN A 344 11.38 -10.35 -28.83
CA GLN A 344 11.95 -11.54 -29.45
C GLN A 344 13.37 -11.74 -28.89
N SER A 345 13.52 -12.69 -27.97
CA SER A 345 14.82 -13.14 -27.46
C SER A 345 14.65 -14.51 -26.79
N ASP A 346 15.44 -15.49 -27.24
CA ASP A 346 15.51 -16.80 -26.62
C ASP A 346 16.41 -16.85 -25.37
N ALA A 347 17.17 -15.78 -25.10
CA ALA A 347 18.00 -15.60 -23.91
C ALA A 347 17.32 -14.85 -22.75
N LEU A 348 16.10 -14.33 -22.94
CA LEU A 348 15.39 -13.54 -21.93
C LEU A 348 15.15 -14.33 -20.63
N THR A 349 15.70 -13.87 -19.52
CA THR A 349 15.51 -14.43 -18.17
C THR A 349 14.89 -13.43 -17.21
N SER A 350 14.99 -12.12 -17.47
CA SER A 350 14.42 -11.07 -16.62
C SER A 350 13.59 -10.07 -17.41
N LEU A 351 12.39 -9.78 -16.90
CA LEU A 351 11.48 -8.77 -17.44
C LEU A 351 10.99 -7.88 -16.30
N SER A 352 11.12 -6.57 -16.45
CA SER A 352 10.54 -5.58 -15.53
C SER A 352 9.50 -4.75 -16.25
N LEU A 353 8.29 -4.65 -15.67
CA LEU A 353 7.18 -3.88 -16.23
C LEU A 353 6.66 -2.88 -15.20
N ALA A 354 6.52 -1.62 -15.62
CA ALA A 354 5.99 -0.57 -14.76
C ALA A 354 5.00 0.37 -15.47
N ASN A 355 4.08 0.93 -14.68
CA ASN A 355 3.20 2.04 -15.06
C ASN A 355 2.43 1.85 -16.38
N SER A 356 1.92 0.63 -16.62
CA SER A 356 1.17 0.30 -17.84
C SER A 356 -0.02 -0.61 -17.56
N ASN A 357 -0.87 -0.76 -18.59
CA ASN A 357 -1.99 -1.70 -18.63
C ASN A 357 -2.05 -2.45 -19.98
N ARG A 358 -0.92 -2.51 -20.69
CA ARG A 358 -0.84 -3.04 -22.06
C ARG A 358 -0.16 -4.40 -22.12
N ASN A 359 -0.36 -5.10 -23.22
CA ASN A 359 0.14 -6.46 -23.38
C ASN A 359 1.62 -6.47 -23.76
N VAL A 360 2.33 -7.49 -23.28
CA VAL A 360 3.70 -7.81 -23.70
C VAL A 360 3.72 -9.25 -24.19
N THR A 361 4.07 -9.45 -25.46
CA THR A 361 4.20 -10.78 -26.06
C THR A 361 5.67 -11.11 -26.24
N ILE A 362 6.10 -12.21 -25.65
CA ILE A 362 7.45 -12.74 -25.77
C ILE A 362 7.42 -13.89 -26.78
N SER A 363 8.12 -13.72 -27.90
CA SER A 363 8.30 -14.76 -28.92
C SER A 363 9.74 -15.27 -28.86
N ALA A 364 9.97 -16.34 -28.09
CA ALA A 364 11.29 -16.98 -27.94
C ALA A 364 11.31 -18.34 -28.66
N ALA A 365 12.42 -18.66 -29.34
CA ALA A 365 12.57 -19.91 -30.09
C ALA A 365 13.21 -21.08 -29.30
N ALA A 366 13.65 -20.86 -28.05
CA ALA A 366 14.30 -21.91 -27.25
C ALA A 366 13.45 -22.31 -26.02
N GLY A 367 13.24 -23.62 -25.90
CA GLY A 367 13.05 -24.47 -24.72
C GLY A 367 12.27 -24.00 -23.47
N PRO A 368 11.96 -24.93 -22.56
CA PRO A 368 11.47 -24.60 -21.21
C PRO A 368 12.42 -23.65 -20.47
N ARG A 369 11.91 -22.58 -19.86
CA ARG A 369 12.72 -21.63 -19.06
C ARG A 369 12.01 -21.09 -17.83
N THR A 370 12.81 -20.51 -16.93
CA THR A 370 12.38 -19.69 -15.79
C THR A 370 12.46 -18.21 -16.17
N LEU A 371 11.40 -17.45 -15.90
CA LEU A 371 11.37 -15.98 -16.08
C LEU A 371 11.29 -15.28 -14.72
N ASP A 372 12.16 -14.30 -14.49
CA ASP A 372 12.11 -13.37 -13.37
C ASP A 372 11.35 -12.10 -13.79
N LEU A 373 10.11 -11.97 -13.35
CA LEU A 373 9.20 -10.87 -13.65
C LEU A 373 9.12 -9.87 -12.48
N THR A 374 9.48 -8.61 -12.71
CA THR A 374 9.26 -7.53 -11.75
C THR A 374 8.07 -6.67 -12.18
N LEU A 375 7.14 -6.41 -11.26
CA LEU A 375 5.95 -5.59 -11.50
C LEU A 375 5.91 -4.38 -10.56
N ASN A 376 5.54 -3.21 -11.09
CA ASN A 376 5.34 -1.98 -10.32
C ASN A 376 4.21 -1.13 -10.94
N ALA A 377 3.17 -0.81 -10.17
CA ALA A 377 2.08 0.06 -10.62
C ALA A 377 1.39 -0.39 -11.93
N MET A 378 1.37 -1.70 -12.21
CA MET A 378 0.60 -2.22 -13.34
C MET A 378 -0.89 -2.17 -13.04
N THR A 379 -1.71 -1.77 -14.00
CA THR A 379 -3.18 -1.68 -13.84
C THR A 379 -3.94 -2.59 -14.81
N GLY A 380 -3.22 -3.45 -15.52
CA GLY A 380 -3.75 -4.43 -16.45
C GLY A 380 -2.67 -5.01 -17.37
N GLY A 381 -3.11 -5.63 -18.46
CA GLY A 381 -2.24 -6.14 -19.52
C GLY A 381 -1.98 -7.64 -19.43
N THR A 382 -1.78 -8.27 -20.59
CA THR A 382 -1.45 -9.69 -20.69
C THR A 382 0.02 -9.88 -21.04
N ILE A 383 0.70 -10.69 -20.25
CA ILE A 383 2.05 -11.18 -20.50
C ILE A 383 1.93 -12.55 -21.15
N SER A 384 2.43 -12.71 -22.37
CA SER A 384 2.36 -13.97 -23.11
C SER A 384 3.75 -14.54 -23.33
N ASP A 385 4.02 -15.71 -22.76
CA ASP A 385 5.23 -16.50 -23.00
C ASP A 385 4.85 -17.99 -23.01
N THR A 386 4.84 -18.59 -24.19
CA THR A 386 4.46 -20.00 -24.37
C THR A 386 5.56 -20.99 -23.99
N THR A 387 6.81 -20.55 -23.80
CA THR A 387 7.96 -21.41 -23.46
C THR A 387 8.28 -21.41 -21.97
N MET A 388 7.72 -20.46 -21.21
CA MET A 388 7.88 -20.40 -19.76
C MET A 388 7.28 -21.61 -19.04
N THR A 389 8.10 -22.28 -18.24
CA THR A 389 7.70 -23.39 -17.35
C THR A 389 7.81 -23.06 -15.87
N ALA A 390 8.57 -22.02 -15.52
CA ALA A 390 8.69 -21.49 -14.17
C ALA A 390 8.68 -19.95 -14.18
N LEU A 391 8.11 -19.33 -13.15
CA LEU A 391 7.99 -17.88 -13.04
C LEU A 391 8.29 -17.40 -11.63
N ASN A 392 9.17 -16.42 -11.49
CA ASN A 392 9.37 -15.70 -10.23
C ASN A 392 8.83 -14.28 -10.41
N VAL A 393 7.79 -13.89 -9.66
CA VAL A 393 7.17 -12.57 -9.72
C VAL A 393 7.55 -11.75 -8.50
N THR A 394 8.12 -10.57 -8.70
CA THR A 394 8.45 -9.63 -7.62
C THR A 394 7.64 -8.36 -7.75
N GLY A 395 6.82 -8.06 -6.75
CA GLY A 395 6.03 -6.82 -6.65
C GLY A 395 6.86 -5.75 -5.94
N THR A 396 7.06 -4.60 -6.59
CA THR A 396 7.88 -3.51 -6.05
C THR A 396 7.16 -2.17 -6.15
N GLY A 397 7.47 -1.24 -5.26
CA GLY A 397 6.93 0.11 -5.30
C GLY A 397 5.44 0.13 -5.02
N SER A 398 4.62 0.27 -6.07
CA SER A 398 3.15 0.30 -5.96
C SER A 398 2.51 -1.01 -6.38
N SER A 399 1.35 -1.32 -5.80
CA SER A 399 0.58 -2.53 -6.11
C SER A 399 0.31 -2.67 -7.61
N SER A 400 0.41 -3.90 -8.09
CA SER A 400 0.10 -4.25 -9.48
C SER A 400 -1.17 -5.09 -9.53
N SER A 401 -2.12 -4.70 -10.39
CA SER A 401 -3.46 -5.26 -10.43
C SER A 401 -3.90 -5.64 -11.84
N ASN A 402 -4.79 -6.63 -11.95
CA ASN A 402 -5.38 -7.12 -13.19
C ASN A 402 -4.37 -7.59 -14.25
N VAL A 403 -3.20 -8.06 -13.81
CA VAL A 403 -2.16 -8.58 -14.72
C VAL A 403 -2.52 -10.00 -15.14
N ASN A 404 -2.60 -10.23 -16.44
CA ASN A 404 -2.90 -11.54 -17.00
C ASN A 404 -1.64 -12.23 -17.48
N LEU A 405 -1.62 -13.55 -17.41
CA LEU A 405 -0.54 -14.38 -17.90
C LEU A 405 -1.07 -15.49 -18.81
N THR A 406 -0.38 -15.69 -19.92
CA THR A 406 -0.64 -16.80 -20.86
C THR A 406 0.64 -17.59 -21.07
N ALA A 407 0.60 -18.87 -20.65
CA ALA A 407 1.69 -19.83 -20.78
C ALA A 407 1.11 -21.24 -21.03
N ASN A 408 1.93 -22.19 -21.52
CA ASN A 408 1.43 -23.51 -21.91
C ASN A 408 1.38 -24.54 -20.77
N ALA A 409 2.30 -24.48 -19.80
CA ALA A 409 2.33 -25.39 -18.63
C ALA A 409 3.31 -24.88 -17.54
N LEU A 410 2.87 -23.91 -16.73
CA LEU A 410 3.63 -23.41 -15.60
C LEU A 410 3.64 -24.45 -14.47
N ALA A 411 4.81 -25.04 -14.26
CA ALA A 411 5.04 -26.03 -13.21
C ALA A 411 5.32 -25.38 -11.85
N SER A 412 5.93 -24.19 -11.82
CA SER A 412 6.22 -23.48 -10.57
C SER A 412 6.07 -21.97 -10.69
N VAL A 413 5.44 -21.34 -9.70
CA VAL A 413 5.36 -19.88 -9.59
C VAL A 413 5.71 -19.43 -8.18
N THR A 414 6.67 -18.51 -8.06
CA THR A 414 7.04 -17.88 -6.79
C THR A 414 6.65 -16.41 -6.83
N PHE A 415 5.97 -15.92 -5.81
CA PHE A 415 5.70 -14.50 -5.61
C PHE A 415 6.57 -13.95 -4.48
N ALA A 416 7.12 -12.76 -4.65
CA ALA A 416 7.98 -12.08 -3.69
C ALA A 416 7.76 -10.56 -3.75
N GLY A 417 8.47 -9.84 -2.89
CA GLY A 417 8.47 -8.38 -2.85
C GLY A 417 7.49 -7.79 -1.83
N ASN A 418 7.35 -6.47 -1.89
CA ASN A 418 6.69 -5.66 -0.85
C ASN A 418 5.44 -4.91 -1.34
N ALA A 419 5.09 -5.06 -2.61
CA ALA A 419 3.87 -4.50 -3.18
C ALA A 419 2.91 -5.62 -3.58
N ALA A 420 1.61 -5.40 -3.36
CA ALA A 420 0.59 -6.42 -3.61
C ALA A 420 0.49 -6.74 -5.11
N ILE A 421 0.22 -8.00 -5.43
CA ILE A 421 0.14 -8.50 -6.80
C ILE A 421 -1.23 -9.15 -7.01
N SER A 422 -2.02 -8.66 -7.96
CA SER A 422 -3.20 -9.38 -8.46
C SER A 422 -2.97 -9.87 -9.88
N MET A 423 -3.06 -11.19 -10.04
CA MET A 423 -2.77 -11.88 -11.30
C MET A 423 -3.80 -12.95 -11.65
N GLN A 424 -3.98 -13.17 -12.96
CA GLN A 424 -4.77 -14.27 -13.52
C GLN A 424 -3.92 -15.05 -14.53
N THR A 425 -4.01 -16.38 -14.53
CA THR A 425 -3.32 -17.23 -15.50
C THR A 425 -4.15 -18.44 -15.90
N ASN A 426 -4.23 -18.70 -17.20
CA ASN A 426 -4.84 -19.92 -17.74
C ASN A 426 -3.82 -21.05 -17.97
N GLY A 427 -2.55 -20.84 -17.60
CA GLY A 427 -1.43 -21.67 -18.02
C GLY A 427 -0.84 -22.60 -16.97
N PHE A 428 -1.45 -22.78 -15.79
CA PHE A 428 -0.90 -23.67 -14.77
C PHE A 428 -0.90 -25.14 -15.22
N ALA A 429 0.21 -25.84 -14.95
CA ALA A 429 0.23 -27.29 -15.01
C ALA A 429 -0.73 -27.90 -13.97
N SER A 430 -1.22 -29.12 -14.19
CA SER A 430 -2.19 -29.79 -13.31
C SER A 430 -1.68 -30.02 -11.88
N ASN A 431 -0.36 -30.05 -11.70
CA ASN A 431 0.37 -30.26 -10.45
C ASN A 431 1.32 -29.09 -10.14
N ALA A 432 0.99 -27.88 -10.59
CA ALA A 432 1.83 -26.72 -10.38
C ALA A 432 2.04 -26.45 -8.87
N THR A 433 3.22 -25.96 -8.52
CA THR A 433 3.55 -25.49 -7.17
C THR A 433 3.60 -23.97 -7.14
N ILE A 434 2.80 -23.37 -6.28
CA ILE A 434 2.72 -21.92 -6.11
C ILE A 434 3.18 -21.56 -4.71
N THR A 435 4.11 -20.60 -4.60
CA THR A 435 4.62 -20.12 -3.31
C THR A 435 4.51 -18.60 -3.26
N SER A 436 3.97 -18.05 -2.16
CA SER A 436 3.99 -16.62 -1.87
C SER A 436 4.94 -16.34 -0.71
N THR A 437 5.88 -15.44 -0.95
CA THR A 437 6.73 -14.79 0.07
C THR A 437 6.54 -13.27 0.04
N ASN A 438 5.54 -12.79 -0.72
CA ASN A 438 5.23 -11.39 -0.85
C ASN A 438 4.63 -10.87 0.47
N THR A 439 5.18 -9.77 1.00
CA THR A 439 4.77 -9.26 2.32
C THR A 439 3.51 -8.41 2.28
N ALA A 440 3.03 -8.03 1.09
CA ALA A 440 1.78 -7.30 0.91
C ALA A 440 0.61 -8.22 0.48
N GLY A 441 0.92 -9.43 0.02
CA GLY A 441 -0.05 -10.46 -0.37
C GLY A 441 -0.27 -10.58 -1.87
N VAL A 442 -0.76 -11.74 -2.29
CA VAL A 442 -1.12 -12.03 -3.69
C VAL A 442 -2.60 -12.32 -3.86
N ASN A 443 -3.20 -11.87 -4.94
CA ASN A 443 -4.60 -12.17 -5.28
C ASN A 443 -4.69 -12.92 -6.61
N LEU A 444 -5.01 -14.21 -6.51
CA LEU A 444 -5.16 -15.16 -7.61
C LEU A 444 -6.63 -15.55 -7.71
N SER A 445 -7.36 -14.85 -8.57
CA SER A 445 -8.83 -14.94 -8.63
C SER A 445 -9.39 -16.20 -9.32
N LEU A 446 -8.53 -17.05 -9.88
CA LEU A 446 -8.93 -18.28 -10.57
C LEU A 446 -9.04 -19.46 -9.62
N SER A 447 -9.95 -20.39 -9.93
CA SER A 447 -10.01 -21.67 -9.21
C SER A 447 -8.89 -22.57 -9.69
N PHE A 448 -8.01 -22.97 -8.79
CA PHE A 448 -6.89 -23.86 -9.11
C PHE A 448 -7.38 -25.24 -9.54
N GLY A 449 -6.59 -25.89 -10.40
CA GLY A 449 -6.74 -27.31 -10.70
C GLY A 449 -6.52 -28.16 -9.45
N VAL A 450 -7.15 -29.33 -9.39
CA VAL A 450 -7.23 -30.12 -8.14
C VAL A 450 -5.87 -30.59 -7.60
N GLY A 451 -4.84 -30.70 -8.45
CA GLY A 451 -3.49 -31.11 -8.04
C GLY A 451 -2.52 -29.95 -7.73
N VAL A 452 -2.93 -28.69 -7.90
CA VAL A 452 -2.08 -27.53 -7.65
C VAL A 452 -1.85 -27.36 -6.14
N THR A 453 -0.61 -27.08 -5.73
CA THR A 453 -0.26 -26.74 -4.35
C THR A 453 -0.08 -25.23 -4.21
N PHE A 454 -0.46 -24.70 -3.05
CA PHE A 454 -0.22 -23.30 -2.68
C PHE A 454 0.38 -23.23 -1.27
N THR A 455 1.43 -22.44 -1.12
CA THR A 455 2.07 -22.13 0.16
C THR A 455 2.21 -20.62 0.27
N GLY A 456 1.39 -20.00 1.11
CA GLY A 456 1.40 -18.55 1.32
C GLY A 456 2.40 -18.09 2.38
N GLY A 457 2.52 -16.77 2.48
CA GLY A 457 3.61 -16.07 3.15
C GLY A 457 3.18 -15.39 4.44
N SER A 458 3.52 -14.10 4.60
CA SER A 458 3.06 -13.24 5.70
C SER A 458 2.09 -12.13 5.24
N GLY A 459 1.89 -12.02 3.93
CA GLY A 459 1.02 -11.04 3.30
C GLY A 459 -0.39 -11.61 3.16
N ALA A 460 -1.37 -10.72 2.98
CA ALA A 460 -2.78 -11.12 2.80
C ALA A 460 -3.01 -11.77 1.42
N ASP A 461 -2.90 -13.09 1.38
CA ASP A 461 -2.99 -13.91 0.18
C ASP A 461 -4.46 -14.32 -0.08
N SER A 462 -4.90 -14.29 -1.35
CA SER A 462 -6.23 -14.70 -1.78
C SER A 462 -6.18 -15.63 -2.98
N ILE A 463 -6.86 -16.77 -2.86
CA ILE A 463 -6.86 -17.82 -3.88
C ILE A 463 -8.26 -18.38 -4.12
N GLY A 464 -8.51 -18.88 -5.34
CA GLY A 464 -9.68 -19.71 -5.65
C GLY A 464 -9.33 -21.20 -5.65
N VAL A 465 -10.17 -22.03 -5.04
CA VAL A 465 -9.92 -23.47 -4.88
C VAL A 465 -11.18 -24.28 -5.24
N GLY A 466 -10.98 -25.35 -6.01
CA GLY A 466 -12.01 -26.36 -6.29
C GLY A 466 -11.95 -27.53 -5.30
N ALA A 467 -12.30 -28.73 -5.76
CA ALA A 467 -12.14 -29.97 -4.98
C ALA A 467 -10.67 -30.44 -4.96
N THR A 468 -9.79 -29.63 -4.35
CA THR A 468 -8.36 -29.92 -4.27
C THR A 468 -8.08 -31.31 -3.68
N THR A 469 -7.10 -32.02 -4.23
CA THR A 469 -6.52 -33.26 -3.70
C THR A 469 -5.17 -33.01 -3.02
N SER A 470 -4.72 -31.77 -3.01
CA SER A 470 -3.43 -31.33 -2.48
C SER A 470 -3.60 -30.61 -1.14
N THR A 471 -2.49 -30.48 -0.39
CA THR A 471 -2.40 -29.63 0.80
C THR A 471 -2.08 -28.20 0.39
N LEU A 472 -2.89 -27.26 0.88
CA LEU A 472 -2.74 -25.83 0.69
C LEU A 472 -2.59 -25.18 2.07
N THR A 473 -1.62 -24.28 2.21
CA THR A 473 -1.38 -23.50 3.44
C THR A 473 -1.31 -22.03 3.08
N MET A 474 -2.04 -21.17 3.77
CA MET A 474 -2.07 -19.74 3.47
C MET A 474 -0.98 -18.94 4.19
N GLY A 475 -0.44 -19.46 5.30
CA GLY A 475 0.71 -18.85 5.99
C GLY A 475 0.27 -17.95 7.14
N ASP A 476 1.03 -16.91 7.41
CA ASP A 476 0.61 -15.83 8.31
C ASP A 476 -0.10 -14.76 7.47
N GLY A 477 -1.07 -14.02 8.03
CA GLY A 477 -1.70 -12.92 7.30
C GLY A 477 -3.19 -12.83 7.55
N ALA A 478 -3.87 -12.05 6.72
CA ALA A 478 -5.33 -12.04 6.69
C ALA A 478 -5.76 -12.61 5.33
N ASP A 479 -5.77 -13.92 5.25
CA ASP A 479 -5.88 -14.63 3.99
C ASP A 479 -7.33 -14.89 3.59
N ARG A 480 -7.57 -15.13 2.30
CA ARG A 480 -8.92 -15.32 1.77
C ARG A 480 -9.00 -16.44 0.75
N VAL A 481 -9.61 -17.56 1.14
CA VAL A 481 -9.76 -18.75 0.29
C VAL A 481 -11.19 -18.86 -0.22
N ARG A 482 -11.37 -18.77 -1.55
CA ARG A 482 -12.67 -18.97 -2.21
C ARG A 482 -12.86 -20.40 -2.67
N LEU A 483 -13.70 -21.14 -1.95
CA LEU A 483 -13.99 -22.54 -2.23
C LEU A 483 -15.28 -22.67 -3.07
N SER A 484 -15.16 -23.28 -4.25
CA SER A 484 -16.30 -23.50 -5.16
C SER A 484 -16.91 -24.91 -5.04
N THR A 485 -16.76 -25.55 -3.88
CA THR A 485 -17.19 -26.92 -3.60
C THR A 485 -17.59 -27.06 -2.13
N SER A 486 -18.47 -28.02 -1.82
CA SER A 486 -18.84 -28.37 -0.45
C SER A 486 -17.92 -29.41 0.20
N SER A 487 -17.03 -30.03 -0.56
CA SER A 487 -16.07 -31.04 -0.07
C SER A 487 -14.77 -31.01 -0.87
N LEU A 488 -13.65 -31.26 -0.20
CA LEU A 488 -12.35 -31.41 -0.86
C LEU A 488 -12.23 -32.79 -1.54
N GLY A 489 -11.28 -32.93 -2.45
CA GLY A 489 -10.90 -34.21 -3.03
C GLY A 489 -10.16 -35.09 -2.02
N THR A 490 -10.02 -36.38 -2.31
CA THR A 490 -9.29 -37.32 -1.45
C THR A 490 -7.85 -36.85 -1.23
N GLY A 491 -7.43 -36.71 0.02
CA GLY A 491 -6.10 -36.21 0.40
C GLY A 491 -5.98 -34.67 0.44
N GLY A 492 -7.00 -33.95 -0.01
CA GLY A 492 -7.02 -32.49 0.00
C GLY A 492 -7.14 -31.90 1.40
N SER A 493 -6.41 -30.81 1.65
CA SER A 493 -6.50 -30.02 2.88
C SER A 493 -6.22 -28.55 2.59
N ILE A 494 -6.83 -27.67 3.38
CA ILE A 494 -6.66 -26.22 3.34
C ILE A 494 -6.46 -25.73 4.77
N ASP A 495 -5.36 -25.04 5.02
CA ASP A 495 -5.03 -24.43 6.30
C ASP A 495 -4.91 -22.92 6.11
N GLY A 496 -5.76 -22.15 6.78
CA GLY A 496 -5.69 -20.68 6.80
C GLY A 496 -4.44 -20.15 7.49
N GLY A 497 -3.82 -20.94 8.37
CA GLY A 497 -2.60 -20.56 9.07
C GLY A 497 -2.86 -19.57 10.21
N ALA A 498 -2.02 -18.54 10.34
CA ALA A 498 -2.09 -17.61 11.46
C ALA A 498 -2.62 -16.24 11.01
N GLY A 499 -3.59 -15.73 11.77
CA GLY A 499 -4.11 -14.39 11.58
C GLY A 499 -5.62 -14.42 11.53
N ARG A 500 -6.24 -13.59 10.67
CA ARG A 500 -7.71 -13.51 10.57
C ARG A 500 -8.14 -13.92 9.18
N ASP A 501 -8.37 -15.21 9.02
CA ASP A 501 -8.52 -15.82 7.71
C ASP A 501 -10.00 -15.98 7.34
N THR A 502 -10.27 -15.79 6.05
CA THR A 502 -11.62 -15.77 5.48
C THR A 502 -11.84 -16.96 4.57
N LEU A 503 -12.73 -17.85 4.98
CA LEU A 503 -13.28 -18.90 4.13
C LEU A 503 -14.48 -18.36 3.36
N VAL A 504 -14.39 -18.37 2.03
CA VAL A 504 -15.45 -17.86 1.16
C VAL A 504 -16.13 -19.00 0.44
N MET A 505 -17.45 -19.11 0.59
CA MET A 505 -18.25 -20.18 -0.01
C MET A 505 -19.56 -19.62 -0.59
N GLY A 506 -20.20 -20.37 -1.48
CA GLY A 506 -21.64 -20.17 -1.70
C GLY A 506 -22.44 -20.72 -0.52
N PHE A 507 -23.63 -20.17 -0.27
CA PHE A 507 -24.41 -20.57 0.92
C PHE A 507 -24.89 -22.03 0.82
N ASN A 508 -25.18 -22.50 -0.40
CA ASN A 508 -25.54 -23.89 -0.65
C ASN A 508 -24.37 -24.83 -0.34
N GLU A 509 -23.17 -24.48 -0.79
CA GLU A 509 -21.95 -25.25 -0.57
C GLU A 509 -21.61 -25.30 0.92
N ALA A 510 -21.72 -24.16 1.61
CA ALA A 510 -21.51 -24.07 3.06
C ALA A 510 -22.54 -24.88 3.85
N ALA A 511 -23.81 -24.88 3.45
CA ALA A 511 -24.85 -25.67 4.10
C ALA A 511 -24.60 -27.18 3.99
N VAL A 512 -24.06 -27.63 2.86
CA VAL A 512 -23.66 -29.03 2.66
C VAL A 512 -22.39 -29.36 3.44
N ALA A 513 -21.38 -28.48 3.40
CA ALA A 513 -20.12 -28.64 4.13
C ALA A 513 -20.34 -28.69 5.66
N ALA A 514 -21.23 -27.84 6.18
CA ALA A 514 -21.57 -27.74 7.58
C ALA A 514 -22.60 -28.78 8.06
N ALA A 515 -23.06 -29.69 7.19
CA ALA A 515 -24.04 -30.72 7.58
C ALA A 515 -23.45 -31.76 8.55
N THR A 516 -22.14 -31.99 8.50
CA THR A 516 -21.39 -32.88 9.40
C THR A 516 -20.09 -32.19 9.84
N THR A 517 -19.32 -32.83 10.74
CA THR A 517 -18.01 -32.34 11.18
C THR A 517 -16.86 -32.77 10.27
N THR A 518 -17.13 -33.46 9.15
CA THR A 518 -16.08 -34.02 8.28
C THR A 518 -15.30 -32.92 7.55
N PHE A 519 -15.97 -31.83 7.19
CA PHE A 519 -15.34 -30.72 6.46
C PHE A 519 -14.22 -30.06 7.28
N SER A 520 -14.44 -29.85 8.59
CA SER A 520 -13.46 -29.20 9.49
C SER A 520 -12.23 -30.07 9.78
N LEU A 521 -12.24 -31.36 9.41
CA LEU A 521 -11.05 -32.20 9.51
C LEU A 521 -9.96 -31.81 8.51
N ASN A 522 -10.34 -31.20 7.39
CA ASN A 522 -9.43 -30.86 6.28
C ASN A 522 -9.40 -29.36 5.95
N VAL A 523 -10.33 -28.56 6.48
CA VAL A 523 -10.36 -27.10 6.32
C VAL A 523 -10.28 -26.46 7.70
N LYS A 524 -9.17 -25.78 8.00
CA LYS A 524 -8.80 -25.34 9.35
C LYS A 524 -8.26 -23.92 9.40
N ASN A 525 -8.22 -23.36 10.61
CA ASN A 525 -7.69 -22.05 10.96
C ASN A 525 -8.35 -20.91 10.16
N PHE A 526 -9.69 -20.89 10.17
CA PHE A 526 -10.48 -19.77 9.66
C PHE A 526 -11.30 -19.12 10.78
N GLU A 527 -11.40 -17.80 10.73
CA GLU A 527 -12.10 -16.95 11.73
C GLU A 527 -13.36 -16.30 11.13
N VAL A 528 -13.40 -16.19 9.80
CA VAL A 528 -14.47 -15.55 9.05
C VAL A 528 -15.04 -16.49 8.00
N LEU A 529 -16.37 -16.59 7.95
CA LEU A 529 -17.09 -17.23 6.86
C LEU A 529 -17.80 -16.17 6.01
N GLU A 530 -17.50 -16.10 4.72
CA GLU A 530 -18.10 -15.13 3.80
C GLU A 530 -18.93 -15.84 2.72
N PHE A 531 -20.15 -15.34 2.48
CA PHE A 531 -21.05 -15.85 1.45
C PHE A 531 -21.08 -14.95 0.21
N THR A 532 -20.64 -15.47 -0.94
CA THR A 532 -20.59 -14.73 -2.22
C THR A 532 -21.71 -15.06 -3.20
N THR A 533 -22.44 -16.16 -2.98
CA THR A 533 -23.68 -16.49 -3.68
C THR A 533 -24.69 -17.14 -2.71
N PRO A 534 -25.44 -16.36 -1.94
CA PRO A 534 -26.53 -16.84 -1.10
C PRO A 534 -27.85 -16.95 -1.86
N ASN A 535 -27.85 -16.95 -3.20
CA ASN A 535 -29.03 -17.28 -3.99
C ASN A 535 -29.39 -18.75 -3.76
N ILE A 536 -30.30 -18.97 -2.82
CA ILE A 536 -30.83 -20.26 -2.42
C ILE A 536 -32.25 -20.38 -3.00
N SER A 537 -32.54 -21.50 -3.68
CA SER A 537 -33.89 -21.76 -4.20
C SER A 537 -34.86 -22.26 -3.13
N THR A 538 -34.35 -22.64 -1.96
CA THR A 538 -35.10 -23.15 -0.80
C THR A 538 -34.39 -22.76 0.50
N SER A 539 -35.11 -22.74 1.62
CA SER A 539 -34.54 -22.45 2.94
C SER A 539 -33.43 -23.42 3.31
N ARG A 540 -32.30 -22.91 3.83
CA ARG A 540 -31.14 -23.73 4.22
C ARG A 540 -30.52 -23.29 5.55
N THR A 541 -29.81 -24.22 6.18
CA THR A 541 -29.11 -24.01 7.45
C THR A 541 -27.61 -24.23 7.27
N VAL A 542 -26.80 -23.30 7.79
CA VAL A 542 -25.35 -23.46 7.95
C VAL A 542 -25.04 -23.58 9.44
N ASN A 543 -24.45 -24.70 9.85
CA ASN A 543 -24.09 -24.96 11.23
C ASN A 543 -22.62 -24.60 11.50
N ILE A 544 -22.38 -23.43 12.06
CA ILE A 544 -21.05 -22.89 12.35
C ILE A 544 -20.31 -23.78 13.37
N ALA A 545 -21.02 -24.39 14.32
CA ALA A 545 -20.39 -25.30 15.29
C ALA A 545 -19.77 -26.54 14.63
N ASN A 546 -20.36 -27.04 13.55
CA ASN A 546 -19.79 -28.15 12.78
C ASN A 546 -18.52 -27.73 12.03
N LEU A 547 -18.49 -26.49 11.51
CA LEU A 547 -17.29 -25.93 10.89
C LEU A 547 -16.17 -25.69 11.92
N ASN A 548 -16.52 -25.35 13.15
CA ASN A 548 -15.58 -25.16 14.27
C ASN A 548 -15.26 -26.45 15.04
N SER A 549 -15.80 -27.60 14.64
CA SER A 549 -15.70 -28.85 15.39
C SER A 549 -14.26 -29.25 15.68
N GLY A 550 -13.98 -29.60 16.94
CA GLY A 550 -12.65 -30.02 17.40
C GLY A 550 -11.63 -28.87 17.51
N GLY A 551 -12.08 -27.61 17.49
CA GLY A 551 -11.19 -26.45 17.47
C GLY A 551 -10.48 -26.26 16.14
N ALA A 552 -10.96 -26.91 15.08
CA ALA A 552 -10.40 -26.83 13.74
C ALA A 552 -10.46 -25.41 13.16
N ASN A 553 -11.52 -24.67 13.47
CA ASN A 553 -11.73 -23.29 13.07
C ASN A 553 -12.26 -22.50 14.28
N THR A 554 -12.12 -21.19 14.24
CA THR A 554 -12.66 -20.28 15.26
C THR A 554 -13.65 -19.29 14.65
N ILE A 555 -14.40 -19.74 13.64
CA ILE A 555 -15.35 -18.90 12.90
C ILE A 555 -16.35 -18.28 13.87
N ASN A 556 -16.23 -16.97 14.04
CA ASN A 556 -17.11 -16.18 14.89
C ASN A 556 -17.61 -14.92 14.17
N THR A 557 -17.20 -14.71 12.92
CA THR A 557 -17.76 -13.69 12.02
C THR A 557 -18.35 -14.37 10.79
N VAL A 558 -19.59 -14.06 10.45
CA VAL A 558 -20.27 -14.51 9.23
C VAL A 558 -20.67 -13.30 8.41
N THR A 559 -20.26 -13.24 7.15
CA THR A 559 -20.51 -12.10 6.26
C THR A 559 -21.38 -12.52 5.08
N PHE A 560 -22.49 -11.83 4.86
CA PHE A 560 -23.29 -11.90 3.64
C PHE A 560 -22.83 -10.82 2.65
N ALA A 561 -21.93 -11.18 1.73
CA ALA A 561 -21.38 -10.24 0.74
C ALA A 561 -22.36 -9.90 -0.39
N THR A 562 -23.40 -10.71 -0.58
CA THR A 562 -24.42 -10.57 -1.63
C THR A 562 -25.82 -10.89 -1.07
N SER A 563 -26.87 -10.59 -1.84
CA SER A 563 -28.26 -10.60 -1.39
C SER A 563 -28.81 -11.98 -0.99
N VAL A 564 -29.42 -12.10 0.18
CA VAL A 564 -30.19 -13.29 0.59
C VAL A 564 -31.58 -13.26 -0.03
N ASN A 565 -31.95 -14.28 -0.82
CA ASN A 565 -33.22 -14.31 -1.56
C ASN A 565 -34.26 -15.35 -1.06
N SER A 566 -33.87 -16.25 -0.15
CA SER A 566 -34.78 -17.13 0.61
C SER A 566 -34.33 -17.22 2.07
N VAL A 567 -35.04 -17.95 2.93
CA VAL A 567 -34.73 -18.01 4.36
C VAL A 567 -33.35 -18.64 4.60
N ALA A 568 -32.42 -17.86 5.15
CA ALA A 568 -31.10 -18.30 5.57
C ALA A 568 -31.09 -18.54 7.08
N THR A 569 -30.61 -19.70 7.54
CA THR A 569 -30.49 -20.01 8.97
C THR A 569 -29.03 -20.27 9.34
N LEU A 570 -28.54 -19.60 10.37
CA LEU A 570 -27.24 -19.83 10.99
C LEU A 570 -27.45 -20.48 12.35
N THR A 571 -26.71 -21.54 12.66
CA THR A 571 -26.75 -22.20 13.97
C THR A 571 -25.35 -22.38 14.54
N GLY A 572 -25.23 -22.45 15.86
CA GLY A 572 -23.96 -22.78 16.51
C GLY A 572 -22.93 -21.65 16.48
N LEU A 573 -23.34 -20.43 16.15
CA LEU A 573 -22.53 -19.23 16.29
C LEU A 573 -22.34 -18.96 17.80
N GLN A 574 -21.11 -18.73 18.25
CA GLN A 574 -20.85 -18.51 19.67
C GLN A 574 -21.41 -17.16 20.13
N SER A 575 -21.71 -17.04 21.42
CA SER A 575 -22.07 -15.77 22.04
C SER A 575 -20.94 -14.74 21.85
N GLY A 576 -21.30 -13.52 21.46
CA GLY A 576 -20.37 -12.48 21.00
C GLY A 576 -20.00 -12.58 19.51
N GLY A 577 -20.56 -13.55 18.78
CA GLY A 577 -20.38 -13.69 17.34
C GLY A 577 -21.01 -12.56 16.53
N THR A 578 -20.52 -12.37 15.30
CA THR A 578 -20.93 -11.29 14.40
C THR A 578 -21.56 -11.83 13.13
N VAL A 579 -22.70 -11.27 12.73
CA VAL A 579 -23.32 -11.47 11.42
C VAL A 579 -23.37 -10.14 10.69
N GLU A 580 -22.63 -10.00 9.61
CA GLU A 580 -22.51 -8.77 8.82
C GLU A 580 -23.23 -8.88 7.48
N PHE A 581 -24.00 -7.85 7.12
CA PHE A 581 -24.71 -7.74 5.85
C PHE A 581 -24.09 -6.62 5.00
N ARG A 582 -23.62 -6.95 3.80
CA ARG A 582 -23.05 -6.00 2.84
C ARG A 582 -23.92 -5.77 1.60
N ASN A 583 -25.12 -6.34 1.59
CA ASN A 583 -26.06 -6.23 0.47
C ASN A 583 -27.52 -6.33 0.94
N GLN A 584 -28.44 -5.99 0.04
CA GLN A 584 -29.89 -6.00 0.26
C GLN A 584 -30.41 -7.43 0.43
N ASN A 585 -31.18 -7.70 1.48
CA ASN A 585 -31.84 -8.99 1.67
C ASN A 585 -33.31 -8.92 1.27
N LEU A 586 -33.77 -9.91 0.52
CA LEU A 586 -35.15 -10.06 0.09
C LEU A 586 -35.96 -11.00 0.98
N SER A 587 -35.28 -11.73 1.88
CA SER A 587 -35.88 -12.71 2.79
C SER A 587 -35.21 -12.65 4.16
N GLN A 588 -35.90 -13.19 5.17
CA GLN A 588 -35.43 -13.21 6.55
C GLN A 588 -34.14 -14.03 6.73
N THR A 589 -33.35 -13.64 7.74
CA THR A 589 -32.21 -14.41 8.26
C THR A 589 -32.50 -14.83 9.70
N THR A 590 -32.34 -16.11 10.02
CA THR A 590 -32.46 -16.63 11.39
C THR A 590 -31.06 -16.87 11.96
N VAL A 591 -30.76 -16.33 13.14
CA VAL A 591 -29.48 -16.53 13.83
C VAL A 591 -29.72 -17.19 15.17
N ASN A 592 -29.30 -18.44 15.28
CA ASN A 592 -29.38 -19.22 16.52
C ASN A 592 -28.00 -19.28 17.17
N VAL A 593 -27.79 -18.42 18.17
CA VAL A 593 -26.58 -18.40 19.01
C VAL A 593 -26.51 -19.69 19.82
N ALA A 594 -25.33 -20.29 19.91
CA ALA A 594 -25.06 -21.50 20.66
C ALA A 594 -25.41 -21.29 22.15
N ASP A 595 -26.06 -22.28 22.75
CA ASP A 595 -26.43 -22.31 24.18
C ASP A 595 -27.34 -21.18 24.68
N ALA A 596 -27.84 -20.32 23.77
CA ALA A 596 -28.71 -19.18 24.07
C ALA A 596 -30.00 -19.56 24.83
N ALA A 597 -30.51 -20.78 24.61
CA ALA A 597 -31.68 -21.26 25.36
C ALA A 597 -31.42 -21.48 26.87
N THR A 598 -30.15 -21.53 27.28
CA THR A 598 -29.71 -21.79 28.66
C THR A 598 -28.83 -20.68 29.24
N GLY A 599 -28.19 -19.87 28.40
CA GLY A 599 -27.46 -18.69 28.82
C GLY A 599 -28.41 -17.59 29.31
N LEU A 600 -27.84 -16.64 30.04
CA LEU A 600 -28.57 -15.52 30.66
C LEU A 600 -27.95 -14.16 30.29
N ALA A 601 -26.96 -14.17 29.41
CA ALA A 601 -26.16 -13.00 29.05
C ALA A 601 -25.60 -13.16 27.63
N ASP A 602 -26.41 -13.73 26.74
CA ASP A 602 -25.98 -14.01 25.37
C ASP A 602 -25.91 -12.74 24.54
N VAL A 603 -24.90 -12.68 23.68
CA VAL A 603 -24.59 -11.52 22.84
C VAL A 603 -24.60 -11.90 21.37
N LEU A 604 -25.24 -11.10 20.54
CA LEU A 604 -25.12 -11.15 19.08
C LEU A 604 -24.75 -9.78 18.55
N ASN A 605 -23.71 -9.72 17.71
CA ASN A 605 -23.36 -8.53 16.97
C ASN A 605 -23.90 -8.63 15.53
N ILE A 606 -24.50 -7.55 15.04
CA ILE A 606 -25.07 -7.44 13.70
C ILE A 606 -24.43 -6.25 12.99
N GLY A 607 -23.68 -6.51 11.92
CA GLY A 607 -23.09 -5.48 11.08
C GLY A 607 -23.97 -5.17 9.87
N ILE A 608 -24.11 -3.91 9.50
CA ILE A 608 -24.71 -3.46 8.25
C ILE A 608 -23.75 -2.46 7.61
N ALA A 609 -23.06 -2.87 6.55
CA ALA A 609 -21.95 -2.10 5.98
C ALA A 609 -22.07 -1.97 4.46
N ALA A 610 -22.31 -0.75 3.95
CA ALA A 610 -22.42 -0.53 2.50
C ALA A 610 -22.30 0.94 2.08
N THR A 611 -21.91 1.13 0.81
CA THR A 611 -21.89 2.44 0.14
C THR A 611 -23.27 2.92 -0.33
N GLY A 612 -24.34 2.26 0.11
CA GLY A 612 -25.73 2.70 -0.09
C GLY A 612 -26.63 2.18 1.03
N THR A 613 -27.85 2.71 1.12
CA THR A 613 -28.85 2.22 2.09
C THR A 613 -29.15 0.75 1.87
N LEU A 614 -29.16 -0.02 2.96
CA LEU A 614 -29.51 -1.45 2.97
C LEU A 614 -30.77 -1.71 3.79
N ASN A 615 -31.50 -2.72 3.37
CA ASN A 615 -32.57 -3.40 4.07
C ASN A 615 -32.13 -4.86 4.30
N THR A 616 -31.90 -5.22 5.55
CA THR A 616 -31.51 -6.59 5.95
C THR A 616 -32.69 -7.55 6.04
N ASN A 617 -33.91 -7.07 5.74
CA ASN A 617 -35.16 -7.74 6.01
C ASN A 617 -35.31 -8.04 7.51
N THR A 618 -36.04 -9.09 7.88
CA THR A 618 -36.16 -9.53 9.27
C THR A 618 -34.97 -10.40 9.67
N VAL A 619 -34.31 -10.04 10.78
CA VAL A 619 -33.37 -10.88 11.51
C VAL A 619 -34.10 -11.49 12.71
N ASN A 620 -34.22 -12.82 12.73
CA ASN A 620 -34.85 -13.57 13.80
C ASN A 620 -33.79 -14.13 14.74
N VAL A 621 -33.89 -13.79 16.03
CA VAL A 621 -32.92 -14.17 17.07
C VAL A 621 -33.68 -14.66 18.30
N ALA A 622 -33.49 -15.93 18.65
CA ALA A 622 -34.14 -16.53 19.81
C ALA A 622 -33.20 -16.54 21.02
N ASN A 623 -33.74 -16.17 22.19
CA ASN A 623 -33.08 -16.31 23.51
C ASN A 623 -31.73 -15.57 23.65
N VAL A 624 -31.56 -14.41 23.02
CA VAL A 624 -30.35 -13.59 23.16
C VAL A 624 -30.69 -12.29 23.89
N GLU A 625 -29.99 -11.99 24.97
CA GLU A 625 -30.27 -10.84 25.83
C GLU A 625 -29.70 -9.53 25.30
N THR A 626 -28.55 -9.56 24.62
CA THR A 626 -27.86 -8.37 24.11
C THR A 626 -27.69 -8.44 22.60
N ILE A 627 -28.23 -7.45 21.88
CA ILE A 627 -28.04 -7.29 20.45
C ILE A 627 -27.26 -5.99 20.20
N ASN A 628 -26.11 -6.07 19.54
CA ASN A 628 -25.34 -4.90 19.16
C ASN A 628 -25.38 -4.72 17.65
N TYR A 629 -25.76 -3.54 17.18
CA TYR A 629 -25.67 -3.13 15.79
C TYR A 629 -24.42 -2.27 15.55
N LEU A 630 -23.72 -2.56 14.46
CA LEU A 630 -22.72 -1.69 13.86
C LEU A 630 -23.19 -1.29 12.46
N THR A 631 -23.55 -0.03 12.28
CA THR A 631 -24.07 0.54 11.03
C THR A 631 -23.01 1.42 10.37
N ASP A 632 -22.57 1.03 9.18
CA ASP A 632 -21.38 1.57 8.51
C ASP A 632 -21.71 2.05 7.07
N ASP A 633 -21.57 3.36 6.84
CA ASP A 633 -21.47 3.95 5.51
C ASP A 633 -20.01 3.83 5.04
N THR A 634 -19.73 2.71 4.35
CA THR A 634 -18.38 2.40 3.84
C THR A 634 -17.88 3.36 2.74
N ALA A 635 -18.62 4.43 2.42
CA ALA A 635 -18.11 5.50 1.57
C ALA A 635 -16.97 6.25 2.28
N ALA A 636 -15.99 6.74 1.51
CA ALA A 636 -14.87 7.51 2.05
C ALA A 636 -15.28 8.78 2.82
N ILE A 637 -16.48 9.28 2.54
CA ILE A 637 -17.13 10.38 3.26
C ILE A 637 -18.54 9.90 3.59
N PRO A 638 -18.82 9.55 4.85
CA PRO A 638 -20.14 9.14 5.29
C PRO A 638 -21.18 10.22 5.01
N THR A 639 -22.38 9.77 4.63
CA THR A 639 -23.55 10.63 4.43
C THR A 639 -24.64 10.27 5.44
N SER A 640 -25.62 11.15 5.69
CA SER A 640 -26.75 10.89 6.61
C SER A 640 -27.73 9.82 6.10
N ARG A 641 -27.24 8.60 5.91
CA ARG A 641 -28.01 7.44 5.45
C ARG A 641 -28.66 6.75 6.63
N THR A 642 -29.76 6.08 6.37
CA THR A 642 -30.47 5.26 7.35
C THR A 642 -30.72 3.88 6.76
N HIS A 643 -30.08 2.84 7.31
CA HIS A 643 -30.36 1.44 6.98
C HIS A 643 -31.71 1.04 7.54
N THR A 644 -32.29 -0.07 7.07
CA THR A 644 -33.54 -0.62 7.58
C THR A 644 -33.35 -2.07 7.99
N THR A 645 -33.90 -2.45 9.13
CA THR A 645 -33.88 -3.84 9.62
C THR A 645 -35.14 -4.15 10.42
N GLY A 646 -35.65 -5.36 10.27
CA GLY A 646 -36.58 -5.95 11.22
C GLY A 646 -35.81 -6.80 12.23
N LEU A 647 -36.13 -6.71 13.52
CA LEU A 647 -35.55 -7.57 14.55
C LEU A 647 -36.65 -8.24 15.35
N VAL A 648 -36.65 -9.57 15.35
CA VAL A 648 -37.48 -10.38 16.25
C VAL A 648 -36.55 -10.98 17.30
N ALA A 649 -36.57 -10.43 18.51
CA ALA A 649 -35.71 -10.86 19.61
C ALA A 649 -36.44 -10.70 20.96
N ALA A 650 -37.33 -11.65 21.28
CA ALA A 650 -38.23 -11.54 22.43
C ALA A 650 -37.51 -11.50 23.80
N ALA A 651 -36.32 -12.11 23.89
CA ALA A 651 -35.49 -12.14 25.10
C ALA A 651 -34.54 -10.95 25.24
N ALA A 652 -34.40 -10.11 24.20
CA ALA A 652 -33.46 -9.00 24.24
C ALA A 652 -33.86 -8.00 25.33
N THR A 653 -32.94 -7.78 26.27
CA THR A 653 -33.04 -6.74 27.31
C THR A 653 -32.24 -5.50 26.92
N LYS A 654 -31.18 -5.69 26.13
CA LYS A 654 -30.31 -4.61 25.64
C LYS A 654 -30.18 -4.64 24.12
N VAL A 655 -30.39 -3.49 23.50
CA VAL A 655 -30.09 -3.25 22.09
C VAL A 655 -29.19 -2.01 21.99
N THR A 656 -27.99 -2.16 21.44
CA THR A 656 -27.06 -1.05 21.21
C THR A 656 -26.94 -0.80 19.70
N VAL A 657 -26.86 0.45 19.27
CA VAL A 657 -26.60 0.83 17.88
C VAL A 657 -25.43 1.80 17.83
N THR A 658 -24.44 1.52 17.00
CA THR A 658 -23.21 2.31 16.85
C THR A 658 -22.81 2.42 15.39
N GLY A 659 -22.02 3.43 15.05
CA GLY A 659 -21.40 3.57 13.72
C GLY A 659 -21.65 4.94 13.09
N ASP A 660 -21.51 5.03 11.78
CA ASP A 660 -21.61 6.28 11.01
C ASP A 660 -22.76 6.29 10.00
N ALA A 661 -23.72 5.36 10.15
CA ALA A 661 -24.99 5.39 9.47
C ALA A 661 -26.16 5.19 10.46
N GLY A 662 -27.32 5.76 10.13
CA GLY A 662 -28.56 5.63 10.90
C GLY A 662 -29.22 4.27 10.73
N LEU A 663 -30.23 3.99 11.57
CA LEU A 663 -30.97 2.74 11.57
C LEU A 663 -32.48 2.95 11.78
N ASN A 664 -33.28 2.48 10.84
CA ASN A 664 -34.71 2.26 10.99
C ASN A 664 -34.97 0.82 11.45
N LEU A 665 -35.28 0.66 12.74
CA LEU A 665 -35.43 -0.62 13.41
C LEU A 665 -36.90 -0.90 13.72
N SER A 666 -37.47 -1.89 13.03
CA SER A 666 -38.75 -2.50 13.42
C SER A 666 -38.49 -3.60 14.43
N PHE A 667 -38.72 -3.34 15.71
CA PHE A 667 -38.43 -4.29 16.80
C PHE A 667 -39.68 -5.01 17.33
N SER A 668 -39.59 -6.34 17.44
CA SER A 668 -40.59 -7.20 18.06
C SER A 668 -40.02 -7.86 19.31
N GLY A 669 -40.35 -7.31 20.47
CA GLY A 669 -39.99 -7.81 21.80
C GLY A 669 -40.48 -6.87 22.91
N THR A 670 -40.69 -7.39 24.12
CA THR A 670 -41.26 -6.61 25.25
C THR A 670 -40.30 -6.45 26.43
N ALA A 671 -39.15 -7.14 26.40
CA ALA A 671 -38.23 -7.25 27.53
C ALA A 671 -37.14 -6.16 27.58
N VAL A 672 -37.01 -5.32 26.55
CA VAL A 672 -35.96 -4.29 26.45
C VAL A 672 -36.06 -3.31 27.62
N THR A 673 -34.94 -3.14 28.32
CA THR A 673 -34.71 -2.13 29.36
C THR A 673 -33.70 -1.09 28.92
N SER A 674 -32.94 -1.35 27.86
CA SER A 674 -31.97 -0.40 27.29
C SER A 674 -31.94 -0.50 25.77
N PHE A 675 -32.33 0.59 25.11
CA PHE A 675 -32.02 0.85 23.70
C PHE A 675 -31.08 2.04 23.65
N ASP A 676 -29.86 1.84 23.17
CA ASP A 676 -28.82 2.87 23.18
C ASP A 676 -28.23 3.04 21.78
N ALA A 677 -28.66 4.08 21.08
CA ALA A 677 -28.13 4.46 19.77
C ALA A 677 -27.19 5.68 19.84
N SER A 678 -26.71 6.05 21.03
CA SER A 678 -25.85 7.22 21.22
C SER A 678 -24.49 7.13 20.51
N GLY A 679 -24.10 5.93 20.07
CA GLY A 679 -22.91 5.71 19.25
C GLY A 679 -23.10 5.94 17.74
N VAL A 680 -24.30 6.33 17.29
CA VAL A 680 -24.58 6.66 15.88
C VAL A 680 -24.17 8.11 15.61
N THR A 681 -23.18 8.29 14.74
CA THR A 681 -22.58 9.61 14.47
C THR A 681 -23.21 10.36 13.30
N HIS A 682 -23.89 9.65 12.38
CA HIS A 682 -24.61 10.25 11.26
C HIS A 682 -25.86 9.43 10.92
N GLY A 683 -26.83 10.11 10.28
CA GLY A 683 -28.09 9.49 9.87
C GLY A 683 -29.05 9.30 11.03
N ASN A 684 -30.31 9.05 10.69
CA ASN A 684 -31.39 9.04 11.67
C ASN A 684 -31.58 7.64 12.27
N VAL A 685 -31.89 7.60 13.55
CA VAL A 685 -32.38 6.45 14.31
C VAL A 685 -33.90 6.53 14.37
N ILE A 686 -34.57 5.52 13.82
CA ILE A 686 -36.02 5.41 13.84
C ILE A 686 -36.36 4.13 14.60
N TRP A 687 -36.99 4.26 15.76
CA TRP A 687 -37.37 3.13 16.59
C TRP A 687 -38.78 3.30 17.16
N THR A 688 -39.61 2.27 16.93
CA THR A 688 -40.94 2.15 17.54
C THR A 688 -40.96 0.89 18.40
N THR A 689 -41.23 1.05 19.69
CA THR A 689 -41.22 -0.06 20.63
C THR A 689 -42.53 -0.84 20.57
N SER A 690 -42.49 -2.13 20.93
CA SER A 690 -43.69 -2.85 21.36
C SER A 690 -44.07 -2.46 22.79
N ALA A 691 -45.02 -3.18 23.41
CA ALA A 691 -45.38 -2.99 24.82
C ALA A 691 -44.25 -3.40 25.77
N LEU A 692 -43.31 -2.47 26.03
CA LEU A 692 -42.25 -2.67 27.01
C LEU A 692 -42.85 -2.91 28.40
N THR A 693 -42.55 -4.08 28.96
CA THR A 693 -43.09 -4.52 30.27
C THR A 693 -42.22 -4.11 31.46
N ASN A 694 -41.04 -3.53 31.19
CA ASN A 694 -40.10 -3.02 32.19
C ASN A 694 -39.83 -1.54 31.92
N ALA A 695 -39.36 -0.82 32.95
CA ALA A 695 -38.83 0.52 32.72
C ALA A 695 -37.61 0.46 31.80
N ALA A 696 -37.53 1.40 30.86
CA ALA A 696 -36.51 1.36 29.82
C ALA A 696 -35.85 2.73 29.60
N THR A 697 -34.55 2.70 29.31
CA THR A 697 -33.81 3.87 28.82
C THR A 697 -33.62 3.73 27.31
N ILE A 698 -33.94 4.80 26.59
CA ILE A 698 -33.98 4.90 25.14
C ILE A 698 -33.11 6.10 24.75
N LYS A 699 -32.09 5.89 23.93
CA LYS A 699 -31.22 6.98 23.46
C LYS A 699 -31.16 6.99 21.94
N GLY A 700 -31.37 8.15 21.33
CA GLY A 700 -31.04 8.42 19.93
C GLY A 700 -29.53 8.64 19.75
N GLY A 701 -29.15 9.05 18.54
CA GLY A 701 -27.81 9.39 18.09
C GLY A 701 -27.69 10.88 17.77
N ALA A 702 -26.89 11.19 16.74
CA ALA A 702 -26.62 12.55 16.31
C ALA A 702 -27.50 13.05 15.13
N GLY A 703 -28.42 12.21 14.65
CA GLY A 703 -29.29 12.51 13.51
C GLY A 703 -30.66 13.04 13.95
N ASN A 704 -31.57 13.26 13.00
CA ASN A 704 -32.93 13.65 13.34
C ASN A 704 -33.74 12.40 13.68
N ASP A 705 -33.81 12.06 14.96
CA ASP A 705 -34.27 10.76 15.40
C ASP A 705 -35.78 10.72 15.64
N SER A 706 -36.35 9.52 15.55
CA SER A 706 -37.78 9.28 15.79
C SER A 706 -37.93 8.12 16.77
N LEU A 707 -38.19 8.46 18.02
CA LEU A 707 -38.24 7.53 19.16
C LEU A 707 -39.66 7.45 19.70
N ASN A 708 -40.33 6.31 19.49
CA ASN A 708 -41.73 6.12 19.88
C ASN A 708 -41.89 4.99 20.90
N ALA A 709 -42.19 5.36 22.15
CA ALA A 709 -42.46 4.48 23.28
C ALA A 709 -43.94 4.50 23.72
N SER A 710 -44.86 5.00 22.90
CA SER A 710 -46.29 5.13 23.25
C SER A 710 -46.98 3.82 23.64
N ALA A 711 -46.44 2.69 23.20
CA ALA A 711 -46.94 1.36 23.54
C ALA A 711 -46.40 0.82 24.88
N ALA A 712 -45.36 1.42 25.46
CA ALA A 712 -44.76 0.96 26.72
C ALA A 712 -45.78 0.99 27.86
N THR A 713 -45.76 -0.03 28.72
CA THR A 713 -46.67 -0.12 29.87
C THR A 713 -46.03 0.35 31.17
N GLN A 714 -44.73 0.67 31.13
CA GLN A 714 -43.94 1.19 32.25
C GLN A 714 -43.30 2.53 31.86
N ALA A 715 -42.84 3.27 32.86
CA ALA A 715 -42.13 4.54 32.66
C ALA A 715 -40.88 4.37 31.78
N VAL A 716 -40.64 5.31 30.89
CA VAL A 716 -39.45 5.34 30.04
C VAL A 716 -38.62 6.59 30.28
N THR A 717 -37.31 6.45 30.05
CA THR A 717 -36.39 7.58 29.91
C THR A 717 -35.97 7.65 28.44
N ILE A 718 -36.27 8.75 27.76
CA ILE A 718 -35.90 8.97 26.36
C ILE A 718 -34.96 10.16 26.25
N GLU A 719 -33.83 10.00 25.58
CA GLU A 719 -32.88 11.06 25.23
C GLU A 719 -32.79 11.12 23.70
N GLY A 720 -33.15 12.25 23.08
CA GLY A 720 -33.10 12.45 21.62
C GLY A 720 -31.66 12.49 21.13
N GLY A 721 -30.89 13.45 21.63
CA GLY A 721 -29.47 13.58 21.32
C GLY A 721 -29.16 14.90 20.63
N ASN A 722 -28.42 14.85 19.53
CA ASN A 722 -28.28 16.01 18.65
C ASN A 722 -29.19 15.79 17.44
N GLY A 723 -29.71 16.87 16.85
CA GLY A 723 -30.60 16.79 15.71
C GLY A 723 -31.98 17.28 16.07
N ASN A 724 -32.87 17.38 15.09
CA ASN A 724 -34.27 17.72 15.35
C ASN A 724 -35.03 16.43 15.62
N ASP A 725 -35.21 16.09 16.89
CA ASP A 725 -35.71 14.79 17.30
C ASP A 725 -37.24 14.80 17.45
N THR A 726 -37.86 13.64 17.24
CA THR A 726 -39.27 13.38 17.52
C THR A 726 -39.38 12.29 18.58
N ILE A 727 -39.79 12.70 19.77
CA ILE A 727 -39.89 11.87 20.96
C ILE A 727 -41.36 11.69 21.33
N GLN A 728 -41.80 10.45 21.49
CA GLN A 728 -43.12 10.13 22.03
C GLN A 728 -42.99 9.22 23.26
N GLY A 729 -43.37 9.75 24.42
CA GLY A 729 -43.42 9.02 25.69
C GLY A 729 -44.53 7.96 25.76
N SER A 730 -44.57 7.23 26.85
CA SER A 730 -45.62 6.28 27.24
C SER A 730 -46.81 7.00 27.90
N ASN A 731 -47.80 6.27 28.43
CA ASN A 731 -48.87 6.85 29.26
C ASN A 731 -48.54 6.87 30.78
N GLN A 732 -47.28 6.60 31.11
CA GLN A 732 -46.75 6.55 32.47
C GLN A 732 -45.93 7.81 32.76
N SER A 733 -45.43 7.98 33.99
CA SER A 733 -44.54 9.09 34.33
C SER A 733 -43.15 8.90 33.71
N ASP A 734 -42.90 9.59 32.60
CA ASP A 734 -41.68 9.44 31.82
C ASP A 734 -40.63 10.52 32.14
N THR A 735 -39.41 10.32 31.65
CA THR A 735 -38.37 11.34 31.58
C THR A 735 -37.97 11.53 30.12
N LEU A 736 -38.23 12.70 29.55
CA LEU A 736 -38.03 12.98 28.13
C LEU A 736 -37.04 14.13 27.99
N VAL A 737 -35.94 13.90 27.29
CA VAL A 737 -34.88 14.90 27.04
C VAL A 737 -34.76 15.05 25.53
N GLY A 738 -35.05 16.25 25.01
CA GLY A 738 -34.89 16.58 23.59
C GLY A 738 -33.41 16.54 23.20
N GLY A 739 -32.67 17.55 23.69
CA GLY A 739 -31.23 17.62 23.50
C GLY A 739 -30.86 18.89 22.74
N ALA A 740 -30.10 18.77 21.65
CA ALA A 740 -29.73 19.92 20.85
C ALA A 740 -30.40 19.85 19.47
N GLY A 741 -31.14 20.89 19.10
CA GLY A 741 -31.91 20.95 17.86
C GLY A 741 -33.34 21.39 18.15
N ASN A 742 -34.19 21.42 17.12
CA ASN A 742 -35.59 21.80 17.29
C ASN A 742 -36.41 20.53 17.51
N ASP A 743 -36.66 20.19 18.76
CA ASP A 743 -37.23 18.92 19.14
C ASP A 743 -38.75 18.95 19.23
N VAL A 744 -39.36 17.79 18.98
CA VAL A 744 -40.79 17.56 19.10
C VAL A 744 -41.02 16.49 20.16
N ILE A 745 -41.64 16.87 21.27
CA ILE A 745 -41.87 15.99 22.41
C ILE A 745 -43.37 15.83 22.64
N ASP A 746 -43.92 14.69 22.26
CA ASP A 746 -45.30 14.30 22.55
C ASP A 746 -45.38 13.68 23.96
N VAL A 747 -45.83 14.51 24.91
CA VAL A 747 -46.15 14.12 26.30
C VAL A 747 -47.59 13.60 26.33
N ASN A 748 -47.75 12.30 26.60
CA ASN A 748 -49.06 11.67 26.61
C ASN A 748 -49.76 11.92 27.96
N ARG A 749 -49.89 10.90 28.80
CA ARG A 749 -50.44 10.99 30.16
C ARG A 749 -49.31 10.66 31.13
N GLY A 750 -49.45 11.09 32.38
CA GLY A 750 -48.45 10.86 33.41
C GLY A 750 -47.94 12.16 34.03
N ALA A 751 -47.17 12.00 35.11
CA ALA A 751 -46.37 13.08 35.68
C ALA A 751 -44.99 13.02 35.02
N ASP A 752 -44.89 13.52 33.80
CA ASP A 752 -43.66 13.49 33.00
C ASP A 752 -42.67 14.56 33.44
N MET A 753 -41.37 14.23 33.39
CA MET A 753 -40.29 15.20 33.45
C MET A 753 -39.77 15.44 32.05
N VAL A 754 -39.83 16.67 31.57
CA VAL A 754 -39.41 17.02 30.21
C VAL A 754 -38.31 18.06 30.29
N ASP A 755 -37.18 17.79 29.65
CA ASP A 755 -36.15 18.78 29.37
C ASP A 755 -36.07 18.98 27.87
N VAL A 756 -36.50 20.15 27.38
CA VAL A 756 -36.54 20.40 25.93
C VAL A 756 -35.14 20.56 25.34
N GLY A 757 -34.20 21.07 26.13
CA GLY A 757 -32.82 21.28 25.70
C GLY A 757 -32.62 22.60 24.98
N ALA A 758 -31.82 22.60 23.92
CA ALA A 758 -31.41 23.80 23.20
C ALA A 758 -31.96 23.80 21.77
N GLY A 759 -32.75 24.80 21.44
CA GLY A 759 -33.33 25.00 20.12
C GLY A 759 -34.65 25.72 20.23
N ASN A 760 -35.48 25.62 19.18
CA ASN A 760 -36.89 26.00 19.24
C ASN A 760 -37.74 24.74 19.30
N ASP A 761 -38.15 24.38 20.49
CA ASP A 761 -38.74 23.07 20.79
C ASP A 761 -40.28 23.12 20.81
N SER A 762 -40.91 21.95 20.68
CA SER A 762 -42.36 21.81 20.66
C SER A 762 -42.81 20.68 21.58
N VAL A 763 -43.35 21.04 22.74
CA VAL A 763 -43.97 20.07 23.66
C VAL A 763 -45.46 19.96 23.35
N ARG A 764 -45.97 18.74 23.25
CA ARG A 764 -47.30 18.46 22.73
C ARG A 764 -48.09 17.58 23.68
N LEU A 765 -49.24 18.08 24.14
CA LEU A 765 -50.14 17.37 25.05
C LEU A 765 -51.08 16.45 24.26
N GLY A 766 -50.99 15.15 24.51
CA GLY A 766 -51.82 14.14 23.84
C GLY A 766 -53.22 13.98 24.45
N ALA A 767 -53.32 13.99 25.78
CA ALA A 767 -54.59 13.80 26.50
C ALA A 767 -54.56 14.41 27.90
N ALA A 768 -55.75 14.68 28.46
CA ALA A 768 -55.87 15.15 29.84
C ALA A 768 -55.65 14.00 30.84
N ASN A 769 -54.91 14.29 31.92
CA ASN A 769 -54.74 13.37 33.04
C ASN A 769 -56.04 13.23 33.84
N THR A 770 -56.24 12.07 34.47
CA THR A 770 -57.42 11.79 35.31
C THR A 770 -57.36 12.43 36.70
N ASP A 771 -56.29 13.16 37.00
CA ASP A 771 -56.05 13.86 38.25
C ASP A 771 -55.26 15.15 37.95
N GLY A 772 -55.80 16.32 38.31
CA GLY A 772 -55.15 17.62 38.13
C GLY A 772 -53.90 17.88 38.99
N SER A 773 -53.54 16.94 39.86
CA SER A 773 -52.23 16.91 40.53
C SER A 773 -51.15 16.18 39.73
N ILE A 774 -51.53 15.50 38.63
CA ILE A 774 -50.64 14.79 37.72
C ILE A 774 -50.52 15.61 36.44
N PHE A 775 -49.30 16.06 36.14
CA PHE A 775 -49.02 16.88 34.97
C PHE A 775 -47.54 16.80 34.55
N PRO A 776 -47.23 17.06 33.27
CA PRO A 776 -45.86 17.22 32.84
C PRO A 776 -45.22 18.45 33.49
N THR A 777 -43.97 18.28 33.90
CA THR A 777 -43.07 19.33 34.37
C THR A 777 -41.99 19.56 33.31
N ILE A 778 -41.93 20.77 32.76
CA ILE A 778 -41.05 21.12 31.65
C ILE A 778 -39.94 22.06 32.15
N THR A 779 -38.70 21.71 31.84
CA THR A 779 -37.49 22.52 32.00
C THR A 779 -36.93 22.92 30.63
N GLY A 780 -36.04 23.91 30.63
CA GLY A 780 -35.30 24.31 29.41
C GLY A 780 -36.04 25.28 28.48
N MET A 781 -37.32 25.55 28.73
CA MET A 781 -38.12 26.41 27.85
C MET A 781 -37.52 27.82 27.70
N GLY A 782 -37.41 28.29 26.46
CA GLY A 782 -36.90 29.59 26.06
C GLY A 782 -37.81 30.32 25.07
N SER A 783 -37.29 31.43 24.52
CA SER A 783 -37.99 32.18 23.48
C SER A 783 -38.00 31.40 22.18
N GLY A 784 -39.16 31.28 21.53
CA GLY A 784 -39.33 30.53 20.29
C GLY A 784 -39.93 29.13 20.48
N ASP A 785 -39.86 28.60 21.70
CA ASP A 785 -40.47 27.31 22.01
C ASP A 785 -41.99 27.37 22.02
N THR A 786 -42.59 26.21 21.86
CA THR A 786 -44.03 26.06 21.75
C THR A 786 -44.58 24.97 22.64
N ILE A 787 -45.80 25.20 23.15
CA ILE A 787 -46.61 24.19 23.82
C ILE A 787 -47.88 24.00 23.00
N ARG A 788 -48.06 22.83 22.43
CA ARG A 788 -49.28 22.42 21.73
C ARG A 788 -50.23 21.77 22.73
N PHE A 789 -51.30 22.46 23.08
CA PHE A 789 -52.34 21.92 23.96
C PHE A 789 -53.21 20.88 23.24
N ILE A 790 -54.09 20.21 24.00
CA ILE A 790 -55.01 19.21 23.48
C ILE A 790 -55.87 19.86 22.39
N THR A 791 -55.93 19.23 21.22
CA THR A 791 -56.55 19.78 20.00
C THR A 791 -58.07 19.52 19.97
N GLY A 792 -58.73 19.93 18.88
CA GLY A 792 -60.14 19.63 18.61
C GLY A 792 -61.15 20.69 19.04
N THR A 793 -60.75 21.66 19.86
CA THR A 793 -61.54 22.87 20.14
C THR A 793 -60.61 24.06 20.25
N VAL A 794 -60.93 25.14 19.55
CA VAL A 794 -60.10 26.35 19.51
C VAL A 794 -60.06 26.98 20.91
N ALA A 795 -58.86 27.12 21.47
CA ALA A 795 -58.65 27.79 22.75
C ALA A 795 -58.25 29.25 22.55
N SER A 796 -58.82 30.13 23.37
CA SER A 796 -58.31 31.50 23.56
C SER A 796 -57.19 31.53 24.61
N PHE A 797 -56.33 32.55 24.60
CA PHE A 797 -55.28 32.71 25.63
C PHE A 797 -55.54 33.92 26.51
N GLN A 798 -55.50 33.73 27.83
CA GLN A 798 -55.56 34.82 28.80
C GLN A 798 -54.15 35.32 29.10
N THR A 799 -53.80 36.50 28.58
CA THR A 799 -52.46 37.07 28.73
C THR A 799 -52.15 37.51 30.17
N ALA A 800 -53.16 37.91 30.95
CA ALA A 800 -52.96 38.27 32.36
C ALA A 800 -52.94 37.03 33.26
N ALA A 801 -51.91 36.92 34.11
CA ALA A 801 -51.81 35.86 35.11
C ALA A 801 -52.98 35.87 36.10
N VAL A 802 -53.48 34.69 36.45
CA VAL A 802 -54.46 34.53 37.53
C VAL A 802 -53.78 34.76 38.87
N THR A 803 -54.40 35.59 39.68
CA THR A 803 -54.01 35.84 41.07
C THR A 803 -55.19 35.50 41.97
N ALA A 804 -54.91 34.84 43.10
CA ALA A 804 -55.89 34.62 44.16
C ALA A 804 -55.55 35.54 45.35
N GLY A 805 -56.56 36.06 46.04
CA GLY A 805 -56.35 36.91 47.21
C GLY A 805 -55.90 36.11 48.44
N GLY A 806 -54.85 36.56 49.14
CA GLY A 806 -54.35 35.94 50.38
C GLY A 806 -53.32 34.80 50.17
N SER A 807 -53.12 33.95 51.19
CA SER A 807 -52.24 32.75 51.11
C SER A 807 -52.94 31.60 50.36
N ALA A 808 -53.26 31.80 49.09
CA ALA A 808 -53.93 30.80 48.27
C ALA A 808 -53.04 29.56 48.04
N GLY A 809 -53.62 28.37 48.19
CA GLY A 809 -52.96 27.11 47.85
C GLY A 809 -52.99 26.83 46.34
N TYR A 810 -52.24 25.82 45.91
CA TYR A 810 -52.22 25.38 44.50
C TYR A 810 -53.64 25.10 43.96
N THR A 811 -54.46 24.38 44.73
CA THR A 811 -55.84 24.03 44.33
C THR A 811 -56.74 25.26 44.18
N ASP A 812 -56.52 26.32 44.97
CA ASP A 812 -57.30 27.56 44.87
C ASP A 812 -56.98 28.28 43.54
N LEU A 813 -55.70 28.34 43.17
CA LEU A 813 -55.24 28.91 41.90
C LEU A 813 -55.69 28.08 40.69
N LEU A 814 -55.65 26.74 40.82
CA LEU A 814 -56.11 25.82 39.78
C LEU A 814 -57.62 25.98 39.50
N ASN A 815 -58.45 26.08 40.55
CA ASN A 815 -59.89 26.34 40.38
C ASN A 815 -60.18 27.75 39.89
N ALA A 816 -59.39 28.75 40.31
CA ALA A 816 -59.50 30.12 39.80
C ALA A 816 -59.16 30.22 38.29
N ALA A 817 -58.30 29.33 37.79
CA ALA A 817 -57.98 29.24 36.37
C ALA A 817 -59.14 28.72 35.52
N THR A 818 -60.03 27.86 36.06
CA THR A 818 -61.15 27.28 35.29
C THR A 818 -62.48 28.03 35.45
N ASN A 819 -62.81 28.56 36.64
CA ASN A 819 -63.87 29.56 36.90
C ASN A 819 -65.13 29.58 35.98
N GLY A 820 -65.62 28.43 35.52
CA GLY A 820 -66.84 28.29 34.71
C GLY A 820 -66.79 28.78 33.26
N LEU A 821 -65.62 28.94 32.64
CA LEU A 821 -65.52 29.36 31.22
C LEU A 821 -64.67 28.38 30.39
N ALA A 822 -65.27 27.71 29.41
CA ALA A 822 -64.58 26.72 28.59
C ALA A 822 -63.69 27.30 27.48
N ASN A 823 -62.78 26.47 26.97
CA ASN A 823 -61.97 26.66 25.75
C ASN A 823 -60.98 27.82 25.84
N ARG A 824 -60.16 27.79 26.88
CA ARG A 824 -59.11 28.78 27.10
C ARG A 824 -57.88 28.18 27.74
N VAL A 825 -56.74 28.83 27.49
CA VAL A 825 -55.48 28.58 28.19
C VAL A 825 -55.24 29.76 29.12
N VAL A 826 -55.01 29.45 30.39
CA VAL A 826 -54.84 30.40 31.49
C VAL A 826 -53.55 30.06 32.23
N TRP A 827 -52.88 31.04 32.82
CA TRP A 827 -51.63 30.79 33.54
C TRP A 827 -51.59 31.47 34.91
N PHE A 828 -50.81 30.90 35.83
CA PHE A 828 -50.52 31.46 37.15
C PHE A 828 -49.12 31.05 37.62
N GLN A 829 -48.62 31.70 38.66
CA GLN A 829 -47.34 31.35 39.28
C GLN A 829 -47.56 30.87 40.72
N PHE A 830 -46.93 29.78 41.10
CA PHE A 830 -47.04 29.19 42.44
C PHE A 830 -45.75 28.48 42.82
N GLY A 831 -45.27 28.68 44.06
CA GLY A 831 -44.12 27.94 44.58
C GLY A 831 -42.78 28.18 43.86
N GLY A 832 -42.64 29.27 43.09
CA GLY A 832 -41.44 29.56 42.28
C GLY A 832 -41.50 29.11 40.82
N ASP A 833 -42.62 28.49 40.42
CA ASP A 833 -42.84 27.93 39.09
C ASP A 833 -44.07 28.53 38.40
N THR A 834 -44.17 28.33 37.09
CA THR A 834 -45.28 28.82 36.25
C THR A 834 -46.16 27.66 35.81
N TYR A 835 -47.47 27.82 35.86
CA TYR A 835 -48.44 26.79 35.50
C TYR A 835 -49.33 27.30 34.38
N LEU A 836 -49.57 26.48 33.35
CA LEU A 836 -50.57 26.74 32.33
C LEU A 836 -51.68 25.69 32.43
N VAL A 837 -52.91 26.16 32.35
CA VAL A 837 -54.13 25.36 32.47
C VAL A 837 -54.93 25.54 31.20
N GLN A 838 -55.17 24.45 30.47
CA GLN A 838 -56.16 24.40 29.41
C GLN A 838 -57.50 23.99 30.02
N ASP A 839 -58.40 24.96 30.13
CA ASP A 839 -59.78 24.73 30.54
C ASP A 839 -60.62 24.33 29.32
N ARG A 840 -61.19 23.14 29.38
CA ARG A 840 -62.01 22.54 28.33
C ARG A 840 -63.43 22.26 28.82
N SER A 841 -63.77 22.67 30.03
CA SER A 841 -65.08 22.48 30.64
C SER A 841 -65.70 23.81 31.06
N ASP A 842 -67.00 23.83 31.32
CA ASP A 842 -67.70 24.98 31.92
C ASP A 842 -67.82 24.84 33.44
N ASN A 843 -66.96 24.00 34.06
CA ASN A 843 -66.97 23.78 35.50
C ASN A 843 -66.33 24.93 36.26
N THR A 844 -66.86 25.22 37.45
CA THR A 844 -66.29 26.24 38.36
C THR A 844 -65.04 25.76 39.12
N THR A 845 -64.67 24.50 38.93
CA THR A 845 -63.49 23.84 39.52
C THR A 845 -62.83 22.99 38.44
N PHE A 846 -61.53 22.72 38.58
CA PHE A 846 -60.79 21.93 37.60
C PHE A 846 -61.42 20.54 37.37
N ALA A 847 -61.70 20.22 36.12
CA ALA A 847 -62.36 19.00 35.69
C ALA A 847 -61.33 17.93 35.29
N ASN A 848 -61.02 17.06 36.24
CA ASN A 848 -60.16 15.89 36.00
C ASN A 848 -60.58 15.09 34.76
N GLY A 849 -59.61 14.71 33.93
CA GLY A 849 -59.83 13.97 32.68
C GLY A 849 -60.36 14.81 31.52
N THR A 850 -60.66 16.10 31.72
CA THR A 850 -61.13 17.02 30.68
C THR A 850 -60.19 18.21 30.54
N ASP A 851 -59.88 18.87 31.66
CA ASP A 851 -58.94 19.99 31.71
C ASP A 851 -57.51 19.46 31.81
N ALA A 852 -56.56 20.22 31.29
CA ALA A 852 -55.15 19.87 31.32
C ALA A 852 -54.34 20.95 32.04
N VAL A 853 -53.28 20.54 32.72
CA VAL A 853 -52.33 21.45 33.35
C VAL A 853 -50.92 21.01 33.00
N VAL A 854 -50.03 21.99 32.83
CA VAL A 854 -48.60 21.81 32.61
C VAL A 854 -47.84 22.76 33.53
N LYS A 855 -46.73 22.28 34.06
CA LYS A 855 -45.83 23.06 34.90
C LYS A 855 -44.57 23.41 34.10
N LEU A 856 -44.17 24.68 34.12
CA LEU A 856 -42.87 25.16 33.66
C LEU A 856 -42.01 25.49 34.88
N VAL A 857 -40.80 24.93 34.93
CA VAL A 857 -39.88 25.19 36.04
C VAL A 857 -39.29 26.59 35.91
N GLY A 858 -39.52 27.42 36.93
CA GLY A 858 -39.16 28.83 36.95
C GLY A 858 -40.32 29.80 36.66
N LEU A 859 -40.01 31.10 36.77
CA LEU A 859 -40.97 32.19 36.62
C LEU A 859 -40.91 32.75 35.20
N TYR A 860 -41.91 32.40 34.38
CA TYR A 860 -42.09 32.91 33.02
C TYR A 860 -43.14 34.02 33.03
N ASP A 861 -42.86 35.12 32.32
CA ASP A 861 -43.87 36.13 31.98
C ASP A 861 -44.48 35.78 30.63
N LEU A 862 -45.73 35.31 30.65
CA LEU A 862 -46.44 34.89 29.45
C LEU A 862 -47.40 35.98 28.94
N SER A 863 -47.27 37.22 29.39
CA SER A 863 -48.14 38.33 28.97
C SER A 863 -48.05 38.67 27.48
N THR A 864 -46.95 38.30 26.83
CA THR A 864 -46.69 38.50 25.39
C THR A 864 -46.87 37.23 24.56
N ALA A 865 -47.14 36.08 25.19
CA ALA A 865 -47.32 34.81 24.49
C ALA A 865 -48.59 34.83 23.63
N THR A 866 -48.57 34.09 22.51
CA THR A 866 -49.69 34.03 21.57
C THR A 866 -50.08 32.59 21.30
N ILE A 867 -51.39 32.32 21.30
CA ILE A 867 -51.95 31.07 20.80
C ILE A 867 -52.45 31.27 19.37
N ASP A 868 -52.23 30.29 18.50
CA ASP A 868 -52.52 30.36 17.05
C ASP A 868 -54.00 30.60 16.68
N GLY A 869 -54.93 30.59 17.65
CA GLY A 869 -56.36 30.80 17.43
C GLY A 869 -56.99 29.74 16.51
N ALA A 870 -56.31 28.60 16.33
CA ALA A 870 -56.72 27.51 15.48
C ALA A 870 -56.98 26.24 16.32
N THR A 871 -57.48 25.18 15.70
CA THR A 871 -57.75 23.91 16.40
C THR A 871 -56.48 23.18 16.83
N THR A 872 -55.31 23.70 16.43
CA THR A 872 -53.97 23.23 16.80
C THR A 872 -53.57 23.67 18.21
N ASN A 873 -54.12 24.77 18.73
CA ASN A 873 -53.87 25.26 20.09
C ASN A 873 -52.37 25.38 20.42
N LEU A 874 -51.58 25.88 19.47
CA LEU A 874 -50.14 26.08 19.64
C LEU A 874 -49.88 27.42 20.33
N LEU A 875 -49.39 27.36 21.56
CA LEU A 875 -48.92 28.53 22.30
C LEU A 875 -47.42 28.71 22.02
N THR A 876 -47.02 29.86 21.50
CA THR A 876 -45.60 30.24 21.35
C THR A 876 -45.19 31.13 22.51
N LEU A 877 -44.09 30.77 23.18
CA LEU A 877 -43.53 31.61 24.24
C LEU A 877 -42.96 32.89 23.62
N GLY A 878 -43.35 34.04 24.19
CA GLY A 878 -42.87 35.34 23.76
C GLY A 878 -41.37 35.53 24.06
N ALA A 879 -40.78 36.55 23.44
CA ALA A 879 -39.41 36.98 23.71
C ALA A 879 -39.27 37.71 25.05
#